data_AF-A0A821TNW5-F1
#
_entry.id   AF-A0A821TNW5-F1
#
_cell.length_a   1.000
_cell.length_b   1.000
_cell.length_c   1.000
_cell.angle_alpha   90.00
_cell.angle_beta   90.00
_cell.angle_gamma   90.00
#
_symmetry.space_group_name_H-M   'P 1'
#
loop_
_entity.id
_entity.type
_entity.pdbx_description
1 polymer ?
#
loop_
_entity_poly.entity_id
_entity_poly.type
_entity_poly.pdbx_seq_one_letter_code
_entity_poly.pdbx_strand_id
1 'polypeptide(L)'
;MNCYDNCLSVGALRFGNIMMQIVPHTLAADPDKTEINAENWYETEMFNIKPDIKTMITNPQHPIFRYKWNAQIWIEQMNKLDVKDRQSKKYDLNRHLLRVTVMLNTIGVVRKKKYVVDGEEIILKSEPMKTIGYNHQSKLLYGKTIAQTDMKTPYPSTNIIVINEDCLVLYEKLVSEGYRPLLLNMANATNPGGGYRKGDGAQEENLFRRSDYYQSLDADVADKDRSERLYCTTKCELKQSTTFDEYYPMKEFGAIYTSGITVFRQTEANGYAFMKNPLYNVCAIAMAAYRDPELTKEKMLEKKFAINTHKKIENIFAIAHHHKHDCLVLSAFGCGAFKNPPEHVALLFKSVIYQYAGYFKTIYFAIVDDHNTGNRINPDGNFLPFKTILDGLNVHPPTTIRVNGVSGPNRILNKTSDGKLNLSDVCILYLQPCQYGSKCHDLKNPQHNNNYLHPPICSYQDATSSCEQMNDEVHMFTFLHNIKCQYDGQCNDNDPKHLSEYDHPNYCIDGGNCQNVHQQHLFAYRHLPLCSDGFNCSKYLKRDNDHCKEFRHCKSMCPYDNCCIQFHDKQHFETTIHSFRLPCPFTPYNCSMYVEFIQTGNTNKISSEVENHCYKYSHVCPFGRQCKTKDERHFETSIHIARKICSDIDKCLQLTDEEHLESFSHPGIRDIRLFCREPGFKCPDRLKNEHLKKYRHGKNHNHLSAVQSTNLNASINFVHNQSYVAKAVRQHSRIRLIFLKHNIPAVKDNAFRLITALVEAEFAKKKTSDGTTPLVDDHDYAMKLIEKKLIPPLTDHDISIIHQWAKKIAQESIKLHENPMGIGYIVDRSLGTDKHVFSILGPHLGHYYGDIIIVFKKEIMFHPDANFSIQAGTSFGPSGNAYKRS
;
A
#
# COMPACT_ATOMS: atom_id res chain seq x y z
N MET A 1 -64.90 -67.39 -42.32
CA MET A 1 -63.85 -67.39 -41.28
C MET A 1 -64.25 -68.39 -40.21
N ASN A 2 -63.43 -69.39 -39.95
CA ASN A 2 -63.68 -70.42 -38.93
C ASN A 2 -63.60 -69.75 -37.54
N CYS A 3 -64.46 -70.14 -36.59
CA CYS A 3 -64.37 -69.71 -35.18
C CYS A 3 -62.95 -69.80 -34.61
N TYR A 4 -62.16 -70.77 -35.07
CA TYR A 4 -60.74 -70.92 -34.75
C TYR A 4 -59.90 -69.70 -35.13
N ASP A 5 -60.07 -69.17 -36.35
CA ASP A 5 -59.33 -67.98 -36.82
C ASP A 5 -59.75 -66.72 -36.04
N ASN A 6 -61.03 -66.64 -35.67
CA ASN A 6 -61.56 -65.53 -34.89
C ASN A 6 -61.02 -65.57 -33.45
N CYS A 7 -61.02 -66.74 -32.81
CA CYS A 7 -60.46 -66.98 -31.47
C CYS A 7 -58.96 -66.68 -31.40
N LEU A 8 -58.19 -66.98 -32.46
CA LEU A 8 -56.79 -66.59 -32.60
C LEU A 8 -56.61 -65.07 -32.70
N SER A 9 -57.47 -64.39 -33.46
CA SER A 9 -57.37 -62.93 -33.65
C SER A 9 -57.70 -62.11 -32.39
N VAL A 10 -58.53 -62.66 -31.47
CA VAL A 10 -58.92 -61.99 -30.21
C VAL A 10 -58.22 -62.54 -28.96
N GLY A 11 -57.31 -63.50 -29.10
CA GLY A 11 -56.53 -64.06 -27.99
C GLY A 11 -57.34 -64.81 -26.94
N ALA A 12 -58.42 -65.51 -27.32
CA ALA A 12 -59.30 -66.21 -26.40
C ALA A 12 -59.46 -67.70 -26.76
N LEU A 13 -59.16 -68.60 -25.82
CA LEU A 13 -59.55 -70.02 -25.90
C LEU A 13 -60.75 -70.24 -24.96
N ARG A 14 -61.84 -70.79 -25.51
CA ARG A 14 -63.08 -71.06 -24.77
C ARG A 14 -63.18 -72.56 -24.46
N PHE A 15 -63.21 -72.91 -23.18
CA PHE A 15 -63.52 -74.26 -22.70
C PHE A 15 -64.85 -74.24 -21.95
N GLY A 16 -65.92 -74.71 -22.60
CA GLY A 16 -67.29 -74.65 -22.05
C GLY A 16 -67.76 -73.20 -21.81
N ASN A 17 -68.12 -72.89 -20.56
CA ASN A 17 -68.62 -71.57 -20.16
C ASN A 17 -67.52 -70.62 -19.65
N ILE A 18 -66.25 -71.03 -19.68
CA ILE A 18 -65.13 -70.24 -19.17
C ILE A 18 -64.34 -69.68 -20.37
N MET A 19 -64.20 -68.36 -20.42
CA MET A 19 -63.27 -67.68 -21.32
C MET A 19 -61.90 -67.54 -20.64
N MET A 20 -60.88 -68.17 -21.21
CA MET A 20 -59.48 -67.86 -20.87
C MET A 20 -58.91 -66.90 -21.90
N GLN A 21 -58.45 -65.74 -21.42
CA GLN A 21 -57.58 -64.86 -22.20
C GLN A 21 -56.19 -65.49 -22.26
N ILE A 22 -55.76 -65.85 -23.47
CA ILE A 22 -54.38 -66.21 -23.73
C ILE A 22 -53.76 -64.96 -24.34
N VAL A 23 -53.03 -64.22 -23.51
CA VAL A 23 -52.11 -63.20 -24.01
C VAL A 23 -51.07 -63.95 -24.85
N PRO A 24 -50.95 -63.66 -26.17
CA PRO A 24 -49.92 -64.29 -26.98
C PRO A 24 -48.58 -64.05 -26.31
N HIS A 25 -47.86 -65.12 -25.97
CA HIS A 25 -46.50 -65.00 -25.50
C HIS A 25 -45.65 -64.62 -26.72
N THR A 26 -45.60 -63.32 -27.03
CA THR A 26 -44.51 -62.77 -27.82
C THR A 26 -43.24 -63.18 -27.10
N LEU A 27 -42.40 -63.98 -27.77
CA LEU A 27 -41.01 -64.18 -27.37
C LEU A 27 -40.49 -62.82 -26.94
N ALA A 28 -40.19 -62.65 -25.65
CA ALA A 28 -39.70 -61.38 -25.15
C ALA A 28 -38.52 -61.01 -26.02
N ALA A 29 -38.67 -59.95 -26.83
CA ALA A 29 -37.65 -59.55 -27.77
C ALA A 29 -36.36 -59.38 -26.99
N ASP A 30 -35.27 -60.02 -27.42
CA ASP A 30 -33.99 -59.97 -26.73
C ASP A 30 -33.65 -58.49 -26.45
N PRO A 31 -33.60 -58.06 -25.18
CA PRO A 31 -33.42 -56.66 -24.86
C PRO A 31 -32.15 -56.07 -25.47
N ASP A 32 -31.10 -56.89 -25.66
CA ASP A 32 -29.84 -56.43 -26.29
C ASP A 32 -29.97 -56.16 -27.80
N LYS A 33 -31.03 -56.68 -28.44
CA LYS A 33 -31.34 -56.45 -29.86
C LYS A 33 -32.46 -55.44 -30.07
N THR A 34 -33.11 -55.00 -29.00
CA THR A 34 -34.33 -54.18 -29.05
C THR A 34 -34.02 -52.73 -28.70
N GLU A 35 -34.53 -51.79 -29.50
CA GLU A 35 -34.47 -50.36 -29.18
C GLU A 35 -35.50 -49.98 -28.12
N ILE A 36 -35.12 -49.08 -27.23
CA ILE A 36 -36.04 -48.49 -26.26
C ILE A 36 -37.10 -47.64 -26.99
N ASN A 37 -38.37 -47.91 -26.73
CA ASN A 37 -39.48 -47.24 -27.42
C ASN A 37 -40.70 -47.03 -26.51
N ALA A 38 -41.79 -46.50 -27.09
CA ALA A 38 -43.03 -46.22 -26.37
C ALA A 38 -43.64 -47.49 -25.75
N GLU A 39 -43.74 -48.57 -26.53
CA GLU A 39 -44.47 -49.79 -26.17
C GLU A 39 -43.70 -50.64 -25.13
N ASN A 40 -42.37 -50.68 -25.22
CA ASN A 40 -41.55 -51.53 -24.36
C ASN A 40 -41.00 -50.84 -23.10
N TRP A 41 -41.08 -49.51 -23.02
CA TRP A 41 -40.54 -48.77 -21.88
C TRP A 41 -41.31 -47.49 -21.54
N TYR A 42 -41.31 -46.49 -22.42
CA TYR A 42 -41.69 -45.12 -22.03
C TYR A 42 -43.17 -44.99 -21.65
N GLU A 43 -44.06 -45.75 -22.29
CA GLU A 43 -45.50 -45.71 -22.01
C GLU A 43 -45.97 -46.93 -21.19
N THR A 44 -45.03 -47.75 -20.71
CA THR A 44 -45.28 -48.97 -19.93
C THR A 44 -44.41 -49.02 -18.67
N GLU A 45 -43.26 -49.68 -18.72
CA GLU A 45 -42.41 -50.00 -17.57
C GLU A 45 -41.84 -48.78 -16.85
N MET A 46 -41.63 -47.67 -17.56
CA MET A 46 -41.07 -46.44 -16.98
C MET A 46 -41.91 -45.91 -15.81
N PHE A 47 -43.25 -46.06 -15.87
CA PHE A 47 -44.14 -45.58 -14.80
C PHE A 47 -44.08 -46.44 -13.53
N ASN A 48 -43.50 -47.63 -13.61
CA ASN A 48 -43.29 -48.51 -12.46
C ASN A 48 -42.02 -48.17 -11.68
N ILE A 49 -41.19 -47.24 -12.17
CA ILE A 49 -39.96 -46.82 -11.51
C ILE A 49 -40.31 -46.11 -10.20
N LYS A 50 -39.91 -46.74 -9.08
CA LYS A 50 -40.04 -46.16 -7.74
C LYS A 50 -39.00 -45.06 -7.52
N PRO A 51 -39.22 -44.13 -6.57
CA PRO A 51 -38.26 -43.07 -6.23
C PRO A 51 -36.88 -43.59 -5.82
N ASP A 52 -36.82 -44.79 -5.23
CA ASP A 52 -35.56 -45.46 -4.92
C ASP A 52 -35.15 -46.40 -6.06
N ILE A 53 -34.27 -45.90 -6.92
CA ILE A 53 -33.72 -46.65 -8.06
C ILE A 53 -32.63 -47.66 -7.67
N LYS A 54 -32.24 -47.77 -6.38
CA LYS A 54 -31.16 -48.67 -5.94
C LYS A 54 -31.42 -50.12 -6.35
N THR A 55 -32.67 -50.57 -6.21
CA THR A 55 -33.09 -51.94 -6.57
C THR A 55 -32.90 -52.25 -8.06
N MET A 56 -33.05 -51.26 -8.93
CA MET A 56 -32.76 -51.41 -10.36
C MET A 56 -31.25 -51.40 -10.60
N ILE A 57 -30.52 -50.45 -10.02
CA ILE A 57 -29.06 -50.34 -10.18
C ILE A 57 -28.36 -51.64 -9.76
N THR A 58 -28.81 -52.29 -8.68
CA THR A 58 -28.23 -53.54 -8.17
C THR A 58 -28.63 -54.79 -8.96
N ASN A 59 -29.51 -54.67 -9.95
CA ASN A 59 -29.87 -55.75 -10.88
C ASN A 59 -29.30 -55.48 -12.28
N PRO A 60 -28.08 -55.95 -12.60
CA PRO A 60 -27.47 -55.73 -13.92
C PRO A 60 -28.24 -56.33 -15.09
N GLN A 61 -29.11 -57.31 -14.83
CA GLN A 61 -29.92 -57.98 -15.85
C GLN A 61 -31.23 -57.26 -16.17
N HIS A 62 -31.51 -56.13 -15.49
CA HIS A 62 -32.71 -55.34 -15.76
C HIS A 62 -32.75 -54.89 -17.23
N PRO A 63 -33.87 -55.05 -17.95
CA PRO A 63 -33.96 -54.75 -19.40
C PRO A 63 -33.46 -53.36 -19.80
N ILE A 64 -33.64 -52.35 -18.95
CA ILE A 64 -33.16 -50.97 -19.19
C ILE A 64 -31.65 -50.84 -19.46
N PHE A 65 -30.82 -51.69 -18.85
CA PHE A 65 -29.37 -51.69 -19.08
C PHE A 65 -29.01 -52.40 -20.39
N ARG A 66 -29.97 -53.11 -20.99
CA ARG A 66 -29.81 -53.94 -22.17
C ARG A 66 -30.33 -53.27 -23.44
N TYR A 67 -31.46 -52.57 -23.36
CA TYR A 67 -32.06 -51.85 -24.49
C TYR A 67 -31.09 -50.90 -25.19
N LYS A 68 -31.16 -50.88 -26.53
CA LYS A 68 -30.45 -49.92 -27.37
C LYS A 68 -31.09 -48.54 -27.24
N TRP A 69 -30.27 -47.51 -27.06
CA TRP A 69 -30.74 -46.13 -26.95
C TRP A 69 -31.31 -45.64 -28.28
N ASN A 70 -32.49 -45.01 -28.26
CA ASN A 70 -33.05 -44.32 -29.41
C ASN A 70 -33.32 -42.85 -29.01
N ALA A 71 -32.45 -41.95 -29.46
CA ALA A 71 -32.52 -40.54 -29.11
C ALA A 71 -33.74 -39.83 -29.70
N GLN A 72 -34.15 -40.22 -30.91
CA GLN A 72 -35.29 -39.64 -31.61
C GLN A 72 -36.60 -39.93 -30.85
N ILE A 73 -36.80 -41.18 -30.42
CA ILE A 73 -37.99 -41.53 -29.62
C ILE A 73 -37.96 -40.82 -28.26
N TRP A 74 -36.79 -40.70 -27.62
CA TRP A 74 -36.69 -39.94 -26.37
C TRP A 74 -37.09 -38.47 -26.55
N ILE A 75 -36.64 -37.81 -27.63
CA ILE A 75 -37.02 -36.43 -27.97
C ILE A 75 -38.54 -36.35 -28.21
N GLU A 76 -39.11 -37.29 -28.95
CA GLU A 76 -40.56 -37.35 -29.18
C GLU A 76 -41.33 -37.47 -27.86
N GLN A 77 -40.87 -38.31 -26.93
CA GLN A 77 -41.49 -38.47 -25.61
C GLN A 77 -41.35 -37.22 -24.74
N MET A 78 -40.21 -36.52 -24.79
CA MET A 78 -40.04 -35.23 -24.11
C MET A 78 -40.95 -34.15 -24.71
N ASN A 79 -41.05 -34.07 -26.04
CA ASN A 79 -41.88 -33.10 -26.74
C ASN A 79 -43.39 -33.36 -26.53
N LYS A 80 -43.81 -34.63 -26.39
CA LYS A 80 -45.19 -35.00 -26.03
C LYS A 80 -45.64 -34.36 -24.71
N LEU A 81 -44.71 -34.13 -23.78
CA LEU A 81 -45.03 -33.48 -22.51
C LEU A 81 -45.28 -31.96 -22.69
N ASP A 82 -44.69 -31.32 -23.72
CA ASP A 82 -44.55 -29.86 -23.85
C ASP A 82 -45.87 -29.09 -24.13
N VAL A 83 -46.97 -29.78 -24.47
CA VAL A 83 -48.08 -29.13 -25.19
C VAL A 83 -49.31 -28.74 -24.34
N LYS A 84 -49.53 -29.25 -23.12
CA LYS A 84 -50.85 -29.00 -22.44
C LYS A 84 -50.92 -28.71 -20.95
N ASP A 85 -49.88 -28.94 -20.13
CA ASP A 85 -50.06 -28.79 -18.67
C ASP A 85 -48.75 -28.56 -17.87
N ARG A 86 -48.05 -27.45 -18.15
CA ARG A 86 -46.78 -27.08 -17.50
C ARG A 86 -46.87 -26.87 -15.96
N GLN A 87 -48.07 -26.92 -15.37
CA GLN A 87 -48.28 -26.71 -13.92
C GLN A 87 -48.73 -27.97 -13.17
N SER A 88 -48.90 -29.12 -13.84
CA SER A 88 -49.34 -30.35 -13.15
C SER A 88 -48.17 -31.11 -12.50
N LYS A 89 -48.36 -31.62 -11.28
CA LYS A 89 -47.38 -32.50 -10.60
C LYS A 89 -47.06 -33.77 -11.39
N LYS A 90 -47.97 -34.22 -12.26
CA LYS A 90 -47.81 -35.40 -13.11
C LYS A 90 -46.87 -35.12 -14.31
N TYR A 91 -46.89 -33.90 -14.84
CA TYR A 91 -45.98 -33.44 -15.89
C TYR A 91 -44.52 -33.47 -15.43
N ASP A 92 -44.23 -32.90 -14.27
CA ASP A 92 -42.86 -32.89 -13.72
C ASP A 92 -42.33 -34.30 -13.44
N LEU A 93 -43.18 -35.18 -12.90
CA LEU A 93 -42.81 -36.58 -12.64
C LEU A 93 -42.40 -37.32 -13.93
N ASN A 94 -43.15 -37.17 -15.01
CA ASN A 94 -42.86 -37.85 -16.27
C ASN A 94 -41.54 -37.36 -16.89
N ARG A 95 -41.29 -36.04 -16.86
CA ARG A 95 -40.02 -35.45 -17.31
C ARG A 95 -38.83 -35.98 -16.51
N HIS A 96 -38.99 -36.12 -15.20
CA HIS A 96 -37.97 -36.69 -14.33
C HIS A 96 -37.69 -38.16 -14.70
N LEU A 97 -38.74 -38.97 -14.89
CA LEU A 97 -38.61 -40.38 -15.29
C LEU A 97 -37.91 -40.57 -16.65
N LEU A 98 -38.14 -39.69 -17.62
CA LEU A 98 -37.43 -39.70 -18.90
C LEU A 98 -35.92 -39.48 -18.73
N ARG A 99 -35.51 -38.61 -17.80
CA ARG A 99 -34.08 -38.40 -17.48
C ARG A 99 -33.47 -39.51 -16.64
N VAL A 100 -34.25 -40.11 -15.74
CA VAL A 100 -33.86 -41.34 -15.03
C VAL A 100 -33.57 -42.46 -16.04
N THR A 101 -34.37 -42.57 -17.09
CA THR A 101 -34.15 -43.54 -18.17
C THR A 101 -32.78 -43.33 -18.86
N VAL A 102 -32.40 -42.09 -19.16
CA VAL A 102 -31.06 -41.75 -19.71
C VAL A 102 -29.96 -42.22 -18.75
N MET A 103 -30.09 -41.91 -17.47
CA MET A 103 -29.10 -42.25 -16.43
C MET A 103 -28.93 -43.77 -16.30
N LEU A 104 -30.03 -44.53 -16.25
CA LEU A 104 -29.98 -46.00 -16.19
C LEU A 104 -29.30 -46.58 -17.43
N ASN A 105 -29.67 -46.11 -18.62
CA ASN A 105 -29.03 -46.58 -19.86
C ASN A 105 -27.53 -46.23 -19.91
N THR A 106 -27.15 -45.05 -19.42
CA THR A 106 -25.73 -44.62 -19.29
C THR A 106 -24.94 -45.55 -18.39
N ILE A 107 -25.48 -45.92 -17.22
CA ILE A 107 -24.85 -46.93 -16.34
C ILE A 107 -24.69 -48.28 -17.07
N GLY A 108 -25.71 -48.70 -17.83
CA GLY A 108 -25.66 -49.93 -18.62
C GLY A 108 -24.52 -49.92 -19.65
N VAL A 109 -24.37 -48.81 -20.37
CA VAL A 109 -23.31 -48.61 -21.37
C VAL A 109 -21.93 -48.62 -20.74
N VAL A 110 -21.74 -47.94 -19.61
CA VAL A 110 -20.46 -47.92 -18.89
C VAL A 110 -20.09 -49.31 -18.39
N ARG A 111 -21.06 -50.09 -17.89
CA ARG A 111 -20.85 -51.50 -17.49
C ARG A 111 -20.47 -52.39 -18.68
N LYS A 112 -21.13 -52.22 -19.82
CA LYS A 112 -20.83 -52.93 -21.07
C LYS A 112 -19.51 -52.49 -21.72
N LYS A 113 -19.01 -51.30 -21.36
CA LYS A 113 -17.83 -50.62 -21.93
C LYS A 113 -17.94 -50.39 -23.45
N LYS A 114 -19.14 -50.42 -24.02
CA LYS A 114 -19.36 -50.22 -25.44
C LYS A 114 -20.80 -49.82 -25.75
N TYR A 115 -20.99 -49.20 -26.91
CA TYR A 115 -22.29 -48.89 -27.50
C TYR A 115 -22.18 -48.89 -29.03
N VAL A 116 -23.29 -48.75 -29.73
CA VAL A 116 -23.33 -48.76 -31.21
C VAL A 116 -23.86 -47.43 -31.73
N VAL A 117 -23.23 -46.90 -32.78
CA VAL A 117 -23.66 -45.71 -33.52
C VAL A 117 -23.55 -46.03 -35.00
N ASP A 118 -24.63 -45.82 -35.76
CA ASP A 118 -24.67 -46.09 -37.22
C ASP A 118 -24.20 -47.51 -37.63
N GLY A 119 -24.43 -48.50 -36.77
CA GLY A 119 -23.98 -49.88 -36.97
C GLY A 119 -22.52 -50.16 -36.59
N GLU A 120 -21.74 -49.12 -36.26
CA GLU A 120 -20.37 -49.24 -35.77
C GLU A 120 -20.34 -49.42 -34.24
N GLU A 121 -19.58 -50.40 -33.75
CA GLU A 121 -19.36 -50.61 -32.32
C GLU A 121 -18.25 -49.68 -31.81
N ILE A 122 -18.61 -48.81 -30.86
CA ILE A 122 -17.68 -47.90 -30.19
C ILE A 122 -17.31 -48.49 -28.84
N ILE A 123 -16.01 -48.73 -28.63
CA ILE A 123 -15.46 -49.26 -27.37
C ILE A 123 -15.01 -48.09 -26.49
N LEU A 124 -15.52 -48.04 -25.26
CA LEU A 124 -15.12 -47.07 -24.25
C LEU A 124 -13.78 -47.49 -23.63
N LYS A 125 -12.76 -46.63 -23.78
CA LYS A 125 -11.47 -46.79 -23.10
C LYS A 125 -11.68 -46.73 -21.59
N SER A 126 -11.12 -47.68 -20.87
CA SER A 126 -11.26 -47.78 -19.41
C SER A 126 -9.95 -47.46 -18.68
N GLU A 127 -9.36 -46.31 -18.98
CA GLU A 127 -8.22 -45.80 -18.19
C GLU A 127 -8.69 -45.34 -16.81
N PRO A 128 -7.97 -45.67 -15.73
CA PRO A 128 -8.40 -45.34 -14.37
C PRO A 128 -8.50 -43.82 -14.19
N MET A 129 -9.62 -43.37 -13.65
CA MET A 129 -9.79 -41.97 -13.26
C MET A 129 -8.90 -41.65 -12.07
N LYS A 130 -8.49 -40.38 -11.97
CA LYS A 130 -7.84 -39.87 -10.77
C LYS A 130 -8.73 -38.82 -10.12
N THR A 131 -9.22 -39.14 -8.94
CA THR A 131 -10.09 -38.30 -8.12
C THR A 131 -9.33 -37.83 -6.88
N ILE A 132 -9.28 -36.52 -6.65
CA ILE A 132 -8.49 -35.91 -5.58
C ILE A 132 -9.40 -34.96 -4.78
N GLY A 133 -9.57 -35.25 -3.49
CA GLY A 133 -10.24 -34.37 -2.56
C GLY A 133 -9.31 -33.31 -1.99
N TYR A 134 -9.83 -32.09 -1.96
CA TYR A 134 -9.19 -30.90 -1.39
C TYR A 134 -10.07 -30.34 -0.27
N ASN A 135 -9.50 -30.06 0.90
CA ASN A 135 -10.22 -29.47 2.04
C ASN A 135 -9.34 -28.45 2.78
N HIS A 136 -9.82 -27.89 3.91
CA HIS A 136 -9.11 -26.86 4.68
C HIS A 136 -7.71 -27.29 5.19
N GLN A 137 -7.42 -28.59 5.23
CA GLN A 137 -6.10 -29.13 5.59
C GLN A 137 -5.16 -29.24 4.39
N SER A 138 -5.67 -29.13 3.15
CA SER A 138 -4.89 -29.32 1.94
C SER A 138 -3.97 -28.12 1.67
N LYS A 139 -2.68 -28.42 1.49
CA LYS A 139 -1.66 -27.47 1.03
C LYS A 139 -1.28 -27.79 -0.41
N LEU A 140 -1.46 -26.83 -1.31
CA LEU A 140 -1.17 -26.97 -2.74
C LEU A 140 0.29 -26.69 -3.09
N LEU A 141 0.94 -25.75 -2.41
CA LEU A 141 2.35 -25.40 -2.61
C LEU A 141 2.96 -24.90 -1.31
N TYR A 142 4.25 -25.19 -1.11
CA TYR A 142 5.03 -24.62 -0.01
C TYR A 142 5.50 -23.20 -0.33
N GLY A 143 5.48 -22.36 0.71
CA GLY A 143 6.11 -21.06 0.70
C GLY A 143 7.60 -21.18 0.42
N LYS A 144 8.11 -20.24 -0.35
CA LYS A 144 9.51 -20.20 -0.77
C LYS A 144 9.98 -18.77 -0.94
N THR A 145 11.29 -18.58 -0.79
CA THR A 145 11.97 -17.34 -1.11
C THR A 145 12.42 -17.37 -2.56
N ILE A 146 11.96 -16.42 -3.38
CA ILE A 146 12.30 -16.34 -4.82
C ILE A 146 12.82 -14.97 -5.21
N ALA A 147 13.61 -14.89 -6.29
CA ALA A 147 13.92 -13.59 -6.86
C ALA A 147 12.65 -12.98 -7.47
N GLN A 148 12.54 -11.65 -7.42
CA GLN A 148 11.38 -10.95 -8.00
C GLN A 148 11.21 -11.26 -9.49
N THR A 149 12.30 -11.49 -10.21
CA THR A 149 12.32 -11.89 -11.63
C THR A 149 11.71 -13.26 -11.91
N ASP A 150 11.60 -14.12 -10.89
CA ASP A 150 11.07 -15.48 -11.04
C ASP A 150 9.54 -15.53 -10.84
N MET A 151 8.96 -14.44 -10.34
CA MET A 151 7.51 -14.30 -10.16
C MET A 151 6.85 -13.91 -11.49
N LYS A 152 6.95 -14.80 -12.48
CA LYS A 152 6.35 -14.60 -13.81
C LYS A 152 5.04 -15.36 -13.93
N THR A 153 4.09 -14.73 -14.60
CA THR A 153 2.86 -15.39 -15.02
C THR A 153 3.13 -16.22 -16.28
N PRO A 154 2.47 -17.38 -16.45
CA PRO A 154 2.60 -18.20 -17.66
C PRO A 154 2.21 -17.47 -18.95
N TYR A 155 1.28 -16.51 -18.87
CA TYR A 155 0.75 -15.76 -20.00
C TYR A 155 0.84 -14.24 -19.76
N PRO A 156 0.98 -13.43 -20.83
CA PRO A 156 1.06 -11.97 -20.73
C PRO A 156 -0.29 -11.30 -20.40
N SER A 157 -1.40 -12.01 -20.62
CA SER A 157 -2.76 -11.60 -20.32
C SER A 157 -3.67 -12.81 -20.21
N THR A 158 -4.85 -12.63 -19.62
CA THR A 158 -5.95 -13.60 -19.65
C THR A 158 -7.14 -12.99 -20.37
N ASN A 159 -7.68 -13.71 -21.36
CA ASN A 159 -8.91 -13.33 -22.05
C ASN A 159 -10.12 -13.95 -21.36
N ILE A 160 -11.22 -13.20 -21.27
CA ILE A 160 -12.48 -13.67 -20.70
C ILE A 160 -13.56 -13.61 -21.77
N ILE A 161 -14.28 -14.72 -21.95
CA ILE A 161 -15.33 -14.85 -22.97
C ILE A 161 -16.56 -15.46 -22.33
N VAL A 162 -17.72 -14.84 -22.52
CA VAL A 162 -19.02 -15.32 -22.04
C VAL A 162 -19.87 -15.75 -23.22
N ILE A 163 -20.29 -17.02 -23.21
CA ILE A 163 -20.88 -17.68 -24.37
C ILE A 163 -22.14 -18.43 -23.94
N ASN A 164 -23.19 -18.32 -24.76
CA ASN A 164 -24.46 -19.03 -24.56
C ASN A 164 -24.39 -20.39 -25.26
N GLU A 165 -23.70 -21.34 -24.64
CA GLU A 165 -23.45 -22.68 -25.20
C GLU A 165 -23.33 -23.70 -24.06
N ASP A 166 -23.59 -24.97 -24.39
CA ASP A 166 -23.33 -26.09 -23.49
C ASP A 166 -21.85 -26.23 -23.14
N CYS A 167 -21.56 -26.44 -21.85
CA CYS A 167 -20.19 -26.48 -21.34
C CYS A 167 -19.35 -27.65 -21.89
N LEU A 168 -19.95 -28.79 -22.24
CA LEU A 168 -19.23 -29.94 -22.82
C LEU A 168 -18.99 -29.76 -24.32
N VAL A 169 -19.93 -29.13 -25.03
CA VAL A 169 -19.73 -28.73 -26.44
C VAL A 169 -18.56 -27.77 -26.56
N LEU A 170 -18.52 -26.75 -25.68
CA LEU A 170 -17.38 -25.83 -25.63
C LEU A 170 -16.08 -26.55 -25.24
N TYR A 171 -16.13 -27.47 -24.27
CA TYR A 171 -14.94 -28.23 -23.86
C TYR A 171 -14.35 -29.04 -25.03
N GLU A 172 -15.19 -29.75 -25.79
CA GLU A 172 -14.78 -30.51 -26.97
C GLU A 172 -14.08 -29.60 -28.00
N LYS A 173 -14.67 -28.44 -28.29
CA LYS A 173 -14.08 -27.43 -29.18
C LYS A 173 -12.71 -26.97 -28.68
N LEU A 174 -12.58 -26.63 -27.40
CA LEU A 174 -11.33 -26.13 -26.83
C LEU A 174 -10.22 -27.18 -26.85
N VAL A 175 -10.55 -28.44 -26.59
CA VAL A 175 -9.58 -29.54 -26.72
C VAL A 175 -9.10 -29.68 -28.16
N SER A 176 -10.00 -29.55 -29.15
CA SER A 176 -9.63 -29.58 -30.58
C SER A 176 -8.71 -28.42 -31.00
N GLU A 177 -8.80 -27.28 -30.30
CA GLU A 177 -7.94 -26.11 -30.47
C GLU A 177 -6.62 -26.19 -29.68
N GLY A 178 -6.38 -27.32 -28.98
CA GLY A 178 -5.14 -27.58 -28.25
C GLY A 178 -5.08 -27.00 -26.82
N TYR A 179 -6.20 -26.54 -26.27
CA TYR A 179 -6.28 -26.12 -24.87
C TYR A 179 -6.32 -27.34 -23.93
N ARG A 180 -6.00 -27.09 -22.65
CA ARG A 180 -6.15 -28.03 -21.53
C ARG A 180 -7.23 -27.53 -20.55
N PRO A 181 -8.51 -27.53 -20.95
CA PRO A 181 -9.58 -26.95 -20.13
C PRO A 181 -9.85 -27.75 -18.84
N LEU A 182 -10.15 -27.01 -17.77
CA LEU A 182 -10.81 -27.56 -16.57
C LEU A 182 -12.28 -27.16 -16.56
N LEU A 183 -13.16 -28.14 -16.46
CA LEU A 183 -14.61 -27.93 -16.39
C LEU A 183 -15.09 -27.76 -14.96
N LEU A 184 -15.83 -26.69 -14.66
CA LEU A 184 -16.53 -26.56 -13.38
C LEU A 184 -17.77 -27.48 -13.36
N ASN A 185 -17.83 -28.42 -12.41
CA ASN A 185 -19.07 -29.06 -11.99
C ASN A 185 -19.67 -28.24 -10.84
N MET A 186 -20.84 -27.64 -11.06
CA MET A 186 -21.58 -26.86 -10.06
C MET A 186 -22.26 -27.80 -9.05
N ALA A 187 -21.43 -28.42 -8.23
CA ALA A 187 -21.79 -29.59 -7.44
C ALA A 187 -22.80 -29.27 -6.33
N ASN A 188 -23.64 -30.24 -6.05
CA ASN A 188 -24.41 -30.30 -4.83
C ASN A 188 -23.50 -30.66 -3.65
N ALA A 189 -23.59 -29.98 -2.51
CA ALA A 189 -22.69 -30.23 -1.39
C ALA A 189 -22.90 -31.59 -0.69
N THR A 190 -24.08 -32.19 -0.81
CA THR A 190 -24.47 -33.38 -0.03
C THR A 190 -24.60 -34.63 -0.88
N ASN A 191 -25.15 -34.51 -2.09
CA ASN A 191 -25.44 -35.66 -2.94
C ASN A 191 -24.56 -35.60 -4.21
N PRO A 192 -23.71 -36.61 -4.48
CA PRO A 192 -22.92 -36.62 -5.71
C PRO A 192 -23.83 -36.67 -6.94
N GLY A 193 -23.57 -35.80 -7.91
CA GLY A 193 -24.41 -35.71 -9.10
C GLY A 193 -25.76 -35.05 -8.83
N GLY A 194 -25.95 -34.39 -7.69
CA GLY A 194 -27.18 -33.71 -7.34
C GLY A 194 -28.39 -34.64 -7.33
N GLY A 195 -29.38 -34.32 -8.17
CA GLY A 195 -30.60 -35.10 -8.35
C GLY A 195 -30.59 -36.00 -9.58
N TYR A 196 -29.43 -36.40 -10.11
CA TYR A 196 -29.37 -37.13 -11.39
C TYR A 196 -30.13 -38.47 -11.34
N ARG A 197 -30.17 -39.10 -10.16
CA ARG A 197 -30.96 -40.32 -9.85
C ARG A 197 -32.48 -40.09 -9.81
N LYS A 198 -32.90 -38.84 -9.59
CA LYS A 198 -34.30 -38.42 -9.48
C LYS A 198 -34.82 -37.77 -10.75
N GLY A 199 -33.95 -37.58 -11.77
CA GLY A 199 -34.32 -36.93 -13.02
C GLY A 199 -34.24 -35.41 -13.01
N ASP A 200 -33.57 -34.82 -12.02
CA ASP A 200 -33.38 -33.37 -11.97
C ASP A 200 -32.53 -32.89 -13.15
N GLY A 201 -32.72 -31.64 -13.56
CA GLY A 201 -32.18 -31.11 -14.81
C GLY A 201 -31.37 -29.83 -14.66
N ALA A 202 -30.32 -29.85 -13.83
CA ALA A 202 -29.32 -28.80 -13.84
C ALA A 202 -28.01 -29.32 -14.49
N GLN A 203 -26.97 -28.47 -14.45
CA GLN A 203 -25.70 -28.72 -15.12
C GLN A 203 -25.02 -30.01 -14.61
N GLU A 204 -24.90 -30.17 -13.28
CA GLU A 204 -24.27 -31.35 -12.66
C GLU A 204 -24.95 -32.65 -13.12
N GLU A 205 -26.29 -32.71 -13.08
CA GLU A 205 -27.01 -33.91 -13.48
C GLU A 205 -26.83 -34.23 -14.97
N ASN A 206 -26.71 -33.19 -15.81
CA ASN A 206 -26.45 -33.35 -17.25
C ASN A 206 -25.05 -33.94 -17.50
N LEU A 207 -24.03 -33.49 -16.76
CA LEU A 207 -22.67 -34.07 -16.82
C LEU A 207 -22.71 -35.57 -16.49
N PHE A 208 -23.42 -35.96 -15.43
CA PHE A 208 -23.52 -37.35 -14.98
C PHE A 208 -24.29 -38.23 -15.97
N ARG A 209 -25.30 -37.68 -16.65
CA ARG A 209 -26.05 -38.41 -17.68
C ARG A 209 -25.27 -38.60 -18.98
N ARG A 210 -24.26 -37.77 -19.26
CA ARG A 210 -23.51 -37.78 -20.53
C ARG A 210 -22.15 -38.46 -20.47
N SER A 211 -21.73 -38.86 -19.29
CA SER A 211 -20.37 -39.34 -19.03
C SER A 211 -20.33 -40.47 -18.01
N ASP A 212 -19.15 -41.01 -17.79
CA ASP A 212 -18.87 -41.93 -16.69
C ASP A 212 -18.49 -41.21 -15.39
N TYR A 213 -18.72 -39.90 -15.26
CA TYR A 213 -18.27 -39.09 -14.12
C TYR A 213 -18.79 -39.58 -12.75
N TYR A 214 -19.95 -40.25 -12.72
CA TYR A 214 -20.45 -40.89 -11.50
C TYR A 214 -19.45 -41.90 -10.91
N GLN A 215 -18.58 -42.52 -11.72
CA GLN A 215 -17.52 -43.43 -11.28
C GLN A 215 -16.51 -42.75 -10.33
N SER A 216 -16.36 -41.43 -10.45
CA SER A 216 -15.49 -40.63 -9.59
C SER A 216 -16.19 -40.19 -8.30
N LEU A 217 -17.45 -39.73 -8.39
CA LEU A 217 -18.09 -39.01 -7.28
C LEU A 217 -19.15 -39.83 -6.53
N ASP A 218 -19.88 -40.69 -7.22
CA ASP A 218 -20.98 -41.46 -6.65
C ASP A 218 -20.54 -42.85 -6.21
N ALA A 219 -20.10 -42.92 -4.96
CA ALA A 219 -19.53 -44.09 -4.33
C ALA A 219 -20.51 -45.28 -4.22
N ASP A 220 -21.82 -45.03 -4.22
CA ASP A 220 -22.88 -46.03 -4.14
C ASP A 220 -23.05 -46.82 -5.47
N VAL A 221 -22.60 -46.27 -6.60
CA VAL A 221 -22.83 -46.82 -7.95
C VAL A 221 -21.54 -47.07 -8.71
N ALA A 222 -20.47 -46.34 -8.34
CA ALA A 222 -19.16 -46.49 -8.94
C ALA A 222 -18.59 -47.90 -8.74
N ASP A 223 -17.88 -48.35 -9.76
CA ASP A 223 -16.96 -49.48 -9.70
C ASP A 223 -15.71 -49.03 -8.94
N LYS A 224 -15.37 -49.75 -7.86
CA LYS A 224 -14.29 -49.37 -6.95
C LYS A 224 -12.91 -49.37 -7.62
N ASP A 225 -12.76 -50.12 -8.71
CA ASP A 225 -11.51 -50.23 -9.45
C ASP A 225 -11.38 -49.19 -10.57
N ARG A 226 -12.43 -48.40 -10.85
CA ARG A 226 -12.41 -47.41 -11.95
C ARG A 226 -11.74 -46.09 -11.60
N SER A 227 -11.65 -45.73 -10.32
CA SER A 227 -11.05 -44.46 -9.90
C SER A 227 -10.03 -44.66 -8.78
N GLU A 228 -8.82 -44.18 -9.01
CA GLU A 228 -7.88 -43.85 -7.94
C GLU A 228 -8.48 -42.69 -7.13
N ARG A 229 -8.64 -42.87 -5.82
CA ARG A 229 -9.22 -41.87 -4.91
C ARG A 229 -8.17 -41.41 -3.92
N LEU A 230 -7.83 -40.13 -3.97
CA LEU A 230 -6.77 -39.50 -3.19
C LEU A 230 -7.28 -38.28 -2.42
N TYR A 231 -6.50 -37.82 -1.45
CA TYR A 231 -6.63 -36.50 -0.82
C TYR A 231 -5.30 -35.77 -0.79
N CYS A 232 -5.35 -34.46 -0.97
CA CYS A 232 -4.20 -33.60 -0.75
C CYS A 232 -4.04 -33.28 0.75
N THR A 233 -2.86 -33.58 1.29
CA THR A 233 -2.56 -33.41 2.72
C THR A 233 -2.00 -32.03 3.05
N THR A 234 -1.78 -31.77 4.35
CA THR A 234 -1.07 -30.58 4.86
C THR A 234 0.38 -30.48 4.38
N LYS A 235 0.95 -31.59 3.87
CA LYS A 235 2.32 -31.68 3.38
C LYS A 235 2.44 -31.59 1.85
N CYS A 236 1.36 -31.22 1.15
CA CYS A 236 1.33 -31.21 -0.32
C CYS A 236 1.50 -32.62 -0.95
N GLU A 237 1.29 -33.68 -0.17
CA GLU A 237 1.33 -35.06 -0.64
C GLU A 237 -0.08 -35.53 -1.00
N LEU A 238 -0.19 -36.39 -2.02
CA LEU A 238 -1.42 -37.13 -2.32
C LEU A 238 -1.40 -38.45 -1.56
N LYS A 239 -2.44 -38.71 -0.76
CA LYS A 239 -2.61 -39.97 -0.04
C LYS A 239 -3.88 -40.66 -0.47
N GLN A 240 -3.84 -41.99 -0.51
CA GLN A 240 -5.00 -42.79 -0.85
C GLN A 240 -6.11 -42.61 0.19
N SER A 241 -7.34 -42.49 -0.31
CA SER A 241 -8.54 -42.40 0.52
C SER A 241 -8.69 -43.65 1.38
N THR A 242 -9.06 -43.49 2.64
CA THR A 242 -9.24 -44.62 3.56
C THR A 242 -10.59 -45.28 3.38
N THR A 243 -11.59 -44.50 2.98
CA THR A 243 -12.95 -44.99 2.69
C THR A 243 -13.42 -44.46 1.33
N PHE A 244 -14.33 -45.19 0.68
CA PHE A 244 -14.80 -44.84 -0.66
C PHE A 244 -15.76 -43.63 -0.63
N ASP A 245 -16.45 -43.41 0.49
CA ASP A 245 -17.51 -42.40 0.65
C ASP A 245 -17.02 -41.06 1.24
N GLU A 246 -15.71 -40.89 1.42
CA GLU A 246 -15.13 -39.82 2.23
C GLU A 246 -15.29 -38.39 1.64
N TYR A 247 -15.64 -38.26 0.35
CA TYR A 247 -15.74 -36.97 -0.35
C TYR A 247 -17.04 -36.22 -0.08
N TYR A 248 -18.11 -36.95 0.28
CA TYR A 248 -19.44 -36.40 0.52
C TYR A 248 -19.91 -36.72 1.95
N PRO A 249 -20.58 -35.78 2.64
CA PRO A 249 -20.84 -34.40 2.22
C PRO A 249 -19.55 -33.58 2.09
N MET A 250 -19.51 -32.69 1.10
CA MET A 250 -18.36 -31.84 0.83
C MET A 250 -18.08 -30.93 2.03
N LYS A 251 -16.81 -30.90 2.47
CA LYS A 251 -16.38 -29.97 3.51
C LYS A 251 -16.47 -28.53 3.02
N GLU A 252 -16.70 -27.59 3.94
CA GLU A 252 -16.71 -26.17 3.60
C GLU A 252 -15.38 -25.74 2.95
N PHE A 253 -15.47 -24.95 1.88
CA PHE A 253 -14.36 -24.59 0.96
C PHE A 253 -13.69 -25.75 0.21
N GLY A 254 -14.11 -26.99 0.45
CA GLY A 254 -13.56 -28.18 -0.18
C GLY A 254 -13.98 -28.31 -1.64
N ALA A 255 -13.14 -29.00 -2.41
CA ALA A 255 -13.34 -29.27 -3.82
C ALA A 255 -12.92 -30.70 -4.15
N ILE A 256 -13.44 -31.27 -5.22
CA ILE A 256 -13.02 -32.57 -5.73
C ILE A 256 -12.56 -32.37 -7.17
N TYR A 257 -11.29 -32.63 -7.42
CA TYR A 257 -10.72 -32.63 -8.76
C TYR A 257 -10.77 -34.02 -9.36
N THR A 258 -11.22 -34.15 -10.59
CA THR A 258 -11.27 -35.43 -11.30
C THR A 258 -10.64 -35.28 -12.69
N SER A 259 -9.76 -36.20 -13.04
CA SER A 259 -9.23 -36.37 -14.40
C SER A 259 -9.50 -37.78 -14.91
N GLY A 260 -9.58 -37.94 -16.23
CA GLY A 260 -9.91 -39.23 -16.85
C GLY A 260 -11.41 -39.44 -17.13
N ILE A 261 -12.25 -38.41 -17.03
CA ILE A 261 -13.69 -38.54 -17.34
C ILE A 261 -13.87 -38.77 -18.84
N THR A 262 -14.77 -39.68 -19.20
CA THR A 262 -15.16 -39.96 -20.59
C THR A 262 -16.58 -39.50 -20.83
N VAL A 263 -16.74 -38.54 -21.75
CA VAL A 263 -18.04 -38.05 -22.22
C VAL A 263 -18.36 -38.72 -23.54
N PHE A 264 -19.53 -39.34 -23.64
CA PHE A 264 -19.90 -40.16 -24.79
C PHE A 264 -21.33 -39.95 -25.26
N ARG A 265 -22.02 -38.93 -24.74
CA ARG A 265 -23.35 -38.52 -25.21
C ARG A 265 -23.41 -37.03 -25.52
N GLN A 266 -24.21 -36.74 -26.53
CA GLN A 266 -24.61 -35.41 -26.96
C GLN A 266 -25.50 -34.72 -25.92
N THR A 267 -25.84 -33.46 -26.19
CA THR A 267 -26.68 -32.61 -25.32
C THR A 267 -28.08 -33.18 -25.12
N GLU A 268 -28.80 -32.66 -24.12
CA GLU A 268 -30.21 -33.01 -23.87
C GLU A 268 -31.11 -32.65 -25.07
N ALA A 269 -30.84 -31.53 -25.75
CA ALA A 269 -31.55 -31.12 -26.95
C ALA A 269 -31.43 -32.14 -28.09
N ASN A 270 -30.30 -32.86 -28.16
CA ASN A 270 -30.05 -33.94 -29.12
C ASN A 270 -30.43 -35.31 -28.56
N GLY A 271 -31.32 -35.36 -27.56
CA GLY A 271 -31.86 -36.61 -27.01
C GLY A 271 -30.82 -37.51 -26.37
N TYR A 272 -29.71 -36.95 -25.87
CA TYR A 272 -28.60 -37.72 -25.29
C TYR A 272 -28.05 -38.79 -26.24
N ALA A 273 -28.10 -38.53 -27.57
CA ALA A 273 -27.55 -39.40 -28.59
C ALA A 273 -26.09 -39.76 -28.30
N PHE A 274 -25.69 -40.99 -28.62
CA PHE A 274 -24.29 -41.39 -28.46
C PHE A 274 -23.39 -40.65 -29.44
N MET A 275 -22.17 -40.35 -29.00
CA MET A 275 -21.16 -39.68 -29.85
C MET A 275 -20.42 -40.71 -30.69
N LYS A 276 -20.14 -40.43 -31.97
CA LYS A 276 -19.24 -41.30 -32.76
C LYS A 276 -17.80 -41.27 -32.22
N ASN A 277 -17.37 -40.11 -31.72
CA ASN A 277 -16.07 -39.90 -31.11
C ASN A 277 -16.26 -39.46 -29.65
N PRO A 278 -16.14 -40.37 -28.67
CA PRO A 278 -16.14 -39.98 -27.26
C PRO A 278 -15.02 -38.99 -26.95
N LEU A 279 -15.31 -38.05 -26.07
CA LEU A 279 -14.33 -37.15 -25.52
C LEU A 279 -13.71 -37.80 -24.27
N TYR A 280 -12.43 -38.19 -24.39
CA TYR A 280 -11.67 -38.86 -23.33
C TYR A 280 -10.85 -37.87 -22.51
N ASN A 281 -10.50 -38.27 -21.28
CA ASN A 281 -9.63 -37.53 -20.37
C ASN A 281 -10.12 -36.10 -20.05
N VAL A 282 -11.44 -35.93 -19.96
CA VAL A 282 -12.05 -34.69 -19.46
C VAL A 282 -11.63 -34.49 -18.01
N CYS A 283 -11.19 -33.28 -17.70
CA CYS A 283 -10.84 -32.85 -16.36
C CYS A 283 -11.93 -31.94 -15.82
N ALA A 284 -12.43 -32.23 -14.63
CA ALA A 284 -13.48 -31.46 -13.98
C ALA A 284 -13.17 -31.18 -12.51
N ILE A 285 -13.74 -30.11 -11.99
CA ILE A 285 -13.68 -29.73 -10.57
C ILE A 285 -15.09 -29.57 -10.01
N ALA A 286 -15.45 -30.41 -9.05
CA ALA A 286 -16.67 -30.29 -8.28
C ALA A 286 -16.47 -29.31 -7.12
N MET A 287 -17.24 -28.22 -7.11
CA MET A 287 -17.28 -27.22 -6.04
C MET A 287 -18.74 -26.84 -5.80
N ALA A 288 -19.16 -26.77 -4.53
CA ALA A 288 -20.54 -26.46 -4.18
C ALA A 288 -20.74 -24.99 -3.78
N ALA A 289 -21.67 -24.32 -4.46
CA ALA A 289 -22.17 -23.00 -4.09
C ALA A 289 -23.11 -23.10 -2.89
N TYR A 290 -23.37 -21.96 -2.23
CA TYR A 290 -24.37 -21.91 -1.17
C TYR A 290 -25.78 -22.02 -1.72
N ARG A 291 -26.63 -22.79 -1.05
CA ARG A 291 -28.05 -22.94 -1.40
C ARG A 291 -28.87 -21.90 -0.65
N ASP A 292 -29.63 -21.10 -1.41
CA ASP A 292 -30.52 -20.05 -0.90
C ASP A 292 -29.84 -19.14 0.15
N PRO A 293 -28.67 -18.56 -0.19
CA PRO A 293 -27.92 -17.72 0.75
C PRO A 293 -28.71 -16.46 1.11
N GLU A 294 -28.44 -15.92 2.30
CA GLU A 294 -29.01 -14.64 2.73
C GLU A 294 -28.54 -13.50 1.81
N LEU A 295 -29.46 -12.60 1.47
CA LEU A 295 -29.23 -11.48 0.56
C LEU A 295 -29.52 -10.14 1.24
N THR A 296 -28.79 -9.10 0.85
CA THR A 296 -29.04 -7.71 1.21
C THR A 296 -30.35 -7.20 0.58
N LYS A 297 -30.80 -6.00 0.97
CA LYS A 297 -31.99 -5.35 0.38
C LYS A 297 -31.86 -5.13 -1.13
N GLU A 298 -30.63 -4.93 -1.59
CA GLU A 298 -30.25 -4.73 -2.99
C GLU A 298 -30.11 -6.06 -3.75
N LYS A 299 -30.52 -7.19 -3.14
CA LYS A 299 -30.42 -8.55 -3.70
C LYS A 299 -28.99 -9.02 -3.96
N MET A 300 -28.01 -8.48 -3.24
CA MET A 300 -26.63 -8.94 -3.27
C MET A 300 -26.43 -10.02 -2.20
N LEU A 301 -25.52 -10.98 -2.38
CA LEU A 301 -25.09 -11.87 -1.29
C LEU A 301 -24.71 -11.06 -0.04
N GLU A 302 -25.24 -11.48 1.12
CA GLU A 302 -24.80 -10.94 2.41
C GLU A 302 -23.30 -11.13 2.62
N LYS A 303 -22.72 -10.26 3.44
CA LYS A 303 -21.26 -10.10 3.57
C LYS A 303 -20.51 -11.42 3.77
N LYS A 304 -20.99 -12.28 4.67
CA LYS A 304 -20.41 -13.59 4.97
C LYS A 304 -20.42 -14.51 3.75
N PHE A 305 -21.54 -14.56 3.03
CA PHE A 305 -21.70 -15.39 1.84
C PHE A 305 -20.87 -14.86 0.67
N ALA A 306 -20.80 -13.54 0.48
CA ALA A 306 -19.96 -12.93 -0.54
C ALA A 306 -18.47 -13.30 -0.35
N ILE A 307 -17.92 -13.12 0.86
CA ILE A 307 -16.52 -13.47 1.18
C ILE A 307 -16.28 -14.98 0.94
N ASN A 308 -17.18 -15.82 1.42
CA ASN A 308 -16.97 -17.25 1.31
C ASN A 308 -17.14 -17.78 -0.12
N THR A 309 -18.07 -17.21 -0.90
CA THR A 309 -18.24 -17.51 -2.33
C THR A 309 -17.00 -17.06 -3.10
N HIS A 310 -16.46 -15.87 -2.84
CA HIS A 310 -15.16 -15.44 -3.39
C HIS A 310 -14.08 -16.50 -3.11
N LYS A 311 -13.99 -16.99 -1.88
CA LYS A 311 -12.98 -18.00 -1.52
C LYS A 311 -13.19 -19.34 -2.24
N LYS A 312 -14.43 -19.79 -2.40
CA LYS A 312 -14.75 -20.99 -3.21
C LYS A 312 -14.31 -20.80 -4.66
N ILE A 313 -14.53 -19.62 -5.24
CA ILE A 313 -14.06 -19.27 -6.58
C ILE A 313 -12.52 -19.27 -6.63
N GLU A 314 -11.85 -18.64 -5.67
CA GLU A 314 -10.38 -18.64 -5.58
C GLU A 314 -9.80 -20.06 -5.53
N ASN A 315 -10.45 -20.98 -4.81
CA ASN A 315 -10.03 -22.37 -4.71
C ASN A 315 -10.14 -23.13 -6.04
N ILE A 316 -11.18 -22.84 -6.83
CA ILE A 316 -11.30 -23.38 -8.19
C ILE A 316 -10.06 -23.01 -9.01
N PHE A 317 -9.68 -21.73 -8.99
CA PHE A 317 -8.54 -21.20 -9.75
C PHE A 317 -7.21 -21.75 -9.21
N ALA A 318 -7.04 -21.80 -7.89
CA ALA A 318 -5.83 -22.32 -7.26
C ALA A 318 -5.57 -23.80 -7.62
N ILE A 319 -6.60 -24.63 -7.54
CA ILE A 319 -6.52 -26.06 -7.88
C ILE A 319 -6.27 -26.22 -9.38
N ALA A 320 -6.97 -25.47 -10.23
CA ALA A 320 -6.78 -25.53 -11.67
C ALA A 320 -5.34 -25.20 -12.10
N HIS A 321 -4.77 -24.13 -11.53
CA HIS A 321 -3.40 -23.75 -11.78
C HIS A 321 -2.39 -24.78 -11.22
N HIS A 322 -2.67 -25.35 -10.05
CA HIS A 322 -1.85 -26.41 -9.47
C HIS A 322 -1.76 -27.63 -10.41
N HIS A 323 -2.88 -28.02 -11.03
CA HIS A 323 -2.97 -29.09 -12.05
C HIS A 323 -2.54 -28.68 -13.46
N LYS A 324 -2.00 -27.47 -13.64
CA LYS A 324 -1.45 -26.97 -14.91
C LYS A 324 -2.47 -26.86 -16.05
N HIS A 325 -3.71 -26.52 -15.71
CA HIS A 325 -4.69 -26.10 -16.71
C HIS A 325 -4.35 -24.70 -17.22
N ASP A 326 -4.54 -24.48 -18.51
CA ASP A 326 -4.36 -23.19 -19.18
C ASP A 326 -5.68 -22.48 -19.48
N CYS A 327 -6.80 -23.19 -19.38
CA CYS A 327 -8.13 -22.73 -19.71
C CYS A 327 -9.14 -23.20 -18.66
N LEU A 328 -10.10 -22.33 -18.32
CA LEU A 328 -11.22 -22.68 -17.46
C LEU A 328 -12.52 -22.64 -18.24
N VAL A 329 -13.37 -23.64 -18.06
CA VAL A 329 -14.76 -23.66 -18.54
C VAL A 329 -15.66 -23.57 -17.31
N LEU A 330 -16.08 -22.35 -17.00
CA LEU A 330 -16.90 -21.98 -15.85
C LEU A 330 -18.36 -21.77 -16.27
N SER A 331 -19.23 -21.49 -15.30
CA SER A 331 -20.65 -21.24 -15.52
C SER A 331 -21.22 -20.32 -14.44
N ALA A 332 -22.54 -20.08 -14.44
CA ALA A 332 -23.23 -19.21 -13.50
C ALA A 332 -23.36 -19.85 -12.10
N PHE A 333 -22.24 -19.87 -11.37
CA PHE A 333 -22.04 -20.65 -10.15
C PHE A 333 -23.13 -20.39 -9.10
N GLY A 334 -23.99 -21.39 -8.86
CA GLY A 334 -25.08 -21.34 -7.88
C GLY A 334 -26.27 -20.45 -8.26
N CYS A 335 -26.31 -19.89 -9.47
CA CYS A 335 -27.30 -18.89 -9.89
C CYS A 335 -28.65 -19.48 -10.35
N GLY A 336 -28.73 -20.80 -10.54
CA GLY A 336 -29.97 -21.52 -10.85
C GLY A 336 -30.72 -21.97 -9.59
N ALA A 337 -30.88 -23.28 -9.41
CA ALA A 337 -31.61 -23.88 -8.29
C ALA A 337 -31.13 -23.45 -6.88
N PHE A 338 -29.89 -22.96 -6.75
CA PHE A 338 -29.31 -22.51 -5.49
C PHE A 338 -29.50 -21.02 -5.22
N LYS A 339 -30.14 -20.27 -6.13
CA LYS A 339 -30.64 -18.91 -5.90
C LYS A 339 -29.57 -17.87 -5.50
N ASN A 340 -28.34 -18.01 -6.01
CA ASN A 340 -27.34 -16.95 -5.89
C ASN A 340 -27.64 -15.84 -6.92
N PRO A 341 -27.42 -14.56 -6.58
CA PRO A 341 -27.66 -13.45 -7.51
C PRO A 341 -26.58 -13.42 -8.61
N PRO A 342 -26.94 -13.54 -9.91
CA PRO A 342 -25.97 -13.68 -11.00
C PRO A 342 -25.00 -12.51 -11.11
N GLU A 343 -25.49 -11.28 -10.95
CA GLU A 343 -24.69 -10.06 -11.04
C GLU A 343 -23.58 -10.02 -10.00
N HIS A 344 -23.91 -10.30 -8.73
CA HIS A 344 -22.91 -10.34 -7.66
C HIS A 344 -21.91 -11.50 -7.87
N VAL A 345 -22.38 -12.68 -8.29
CA VAL A 345 -21.48 -13.81 -8.55
C VAL A 345 -20.51 -13.48 -9.69
N ALA A 346 -20.95 -12.82 -10.75
CA ALA A 346 -20.09 -12.36 -11.84
C ALA A 346 -19.03 -11.34 -11.35
N LEU A 347 -19.41 -10.40 -10.48
CA LEU A 347 -18.45 -9.47 -9.85
C LEU A 347 -17.42 -10.20 -8.95
N LEU A 348 -17.83 -11.24 -8.23
CA LEU A 348 -16.91 -12.07 -7.42
C LEU A 348 -15.96 -12.90 -8.30
N PHE A 349 -16.42 -13.38 -9.47
CA PHE A 349 -15.51 -13.97 -10.46
C PHE A 349 -14.54 -12.92 -11.01
N LYS A 350 -15.02 -11.72 -11.32
CA LYS A 350 -14.19 -10.61 -11.83
C LYS A 350 -13.03 -10.32 -10.88
N SER A 351 -13.27 -10.23 -9.57
CA SER A 351 -12.21 -9.98 -8.59
C SER A 351 -11.16 -11.10 -8.54
N VAL A 352 -11.56 -12.38 -8.60
CA VAL A 352 -10.62 -13.51 -8.68
C VAL A 352 -9.86 -13.54 -10.01
N ILE A 353 -10.52 -13.18 -11.12
CA ILE A 353 -9.89 -13.07 -12.44
C ILE A 353 -8.74 -12.05 -12.42
N TYR A 354 -8.95 -10.88 -11.79
CA TYR A 354 -7.88 -9.90 -11.62
C TYR A 354 -6.73 -10.42 -10.74
N GLN A 355 -7.02 -11.19 -9.68
CA GLN A 355 -6.00 -11.85 -8.87
C GLN A 355 -5.18 -12.84 -9.70
N TYR A 356 -5.81 -13.58 -10.63
CA TYR A 356 -5.19 -14.62 -11.46
C TYR A 356 -4.84 -14.15 -12.88
N ALA A 357 -4.72 -12.84 -13.11
CA ALA A 357 -4.36 -12.33 -14.43
C ALA A 357 -3.03 -12.91 -14.92
N GLY A 358 -3.04 -13.45 -16.14
CA GLY A 358 -1.93 -14.16 -16.79
C GLY A 358 -1.66 -15.59 -16.30
N TYR A 359 -2.42 -16.13 -15.34
CA TYR A 359 -2.27 -17.52 -14.90
C TYR A 359 -3.00 -18.53 -15.79
N PHE A 360 -3.99 -18.05 -16.54
CA PHE A 360 -4.72 -18.80 -17.57
C PHE A 360 -4.64 -18.03 -18.88
N LYS A 361 -4.61 -18.74 -20.01
CA LYS A 361 -4.63 -18.15 -21.34
C LYS A 361 -6.01 -17.54 -21.63
N THR A 362 -7.07 -18.32 -21.36
CA THR A 362 -8.46 -17.91 -21.57
C THR A 362 -9.37 -18.50 -20.49
N ILE A 363 -10.38 -17.75 -20.06
CA ILE A 363 -11.43 -18.20 -19.16
C ILE A 363 -12.76 -18.05 -19.89
N TYR A 364 -13.48 -19.16 -20.03
CA TYR A 364 -14.80 -19.17 -20.64
C TYR A 364 -15.89 -19.32 -19.58
N PHE A 365 -16.97 -18.57 -19.73
CA PHE A 365 -18.23 -18.80 -19.03
C PHE A 365 -19.25 -19.36 -20.03
N ALA A 366 -19.50 -20.67 -19.96
CA ALA A 366 -20.53 -21.35 -20.74
C ALA A 366 -21.83 -21.36 -19.94
N ILE A 367 -22.79 -20.50 -20.33
CA ILE A 367 -24.02 -20.27 -19.57
C ILE A 367 -25.21 -20.39 -20.50
N VAL A 368 -26.01 -21.44 -20.29
CA VAL A 368 -27.31 -21.62 -20.94
C VAL A 368 -28.39 -21.26 -19.93
N ASP A 369 -29.28 -20.35 -20.31
CA ASP A 369 -30.45 -20.03 -19.51
C ASP A 369 -31.47 -21.18 -19.58
N ASP A 370 -31.96 -21.62 -18.42
CA ASP A 370 -32.85 -22.77 -18.27
C ASP A 370 -34.14 -22.38 -17.53
N HIS A 371 -34.96 -23.38 -17.20
CA HIS A 371 -36.19 -23.18 -16.40
C HIS A 371 -35.99 -22.55 -15.00
N ASN A 372 -34.77 -22.43 -14.50
CA ASN A 372 -34.45 -21.75 -13.24
C ASN A 372 -34.13 -20.25 -13.44
N THR A 373 -34.28 -19.74 -14.66
CA THR A 373 -34.04 -18.33 -15.02
C THR A 373 -35.33 -17.53 -15.13
N GLY A 374 -35.22 -16.19 -15.08
CA GLY A 374 -36.38 -15.29 -15.14
C GLY A 374 -37.15 -15.18 -13.82
N ASN A 375 -36.56 -15.63 -12.71
CA ASN A 375 -37.18 -15.59 -11.38
C ASN A 375 -36.87 -14.25 -10.68
N ARG A 376 -37.47 -14.00 -9.51
CA ARG A 376 -37.26 -12.75 -8.73
C ARG A 376 -35.78 -12.43 -8.45
N ILE A 377 -34.93 -13.45 -8.40
CA ILE A 377 -33.50 -13.36 -8.06
C ILE A 377 -32.62 -13.17 -9.31
N ASN A 378 -33.06 -13.61 -10.48
CA ASN A 378 -32.36 -13.53 -11.77
C ASN A 378 -33.31 -13.14 -12.91
N PRO A 379 -33.93 -11.93 -12.83
CA PRO A 379 -34.97 -11.52 -13.77
C PRO A 379 -34.50 -11.49 -15.23
N ASP A 380 -33.22 -11.14 -15.46
CA ASP A 380 -32.60 -11.06 -16.79
C ASP A 380 -31.89 -12.38 -17.20
N GLY A 381 -32.19 -13.47 -16.49
CA GLY A 381 -31.49 -14.74 -16.62
C GLY A 381 -30.10 -14.73 -16.00
N ASN A 382 -29.30 -15.75 -16.32
CA ASN A 382 -27.94 -15.91 -15.83
C ASN A 382 -26.91 -15.45 -16.87
N PHE A 383 -27.21 -15.61 -18.16
CA PHE A 383 -26.28 -15.27 -19.24
C PHE A 383 -25.98 -13.77 -19.32
N LEU A 384 -27.03 -12.92 -19.34
CA LEU A 384 -26.88 -11.49 -19.58
C LEU A 384 -26.03 -10.77 -18.50
N PRO A 385 -26.24 -10.98 -17.19
CA PRO A 385 -25.41 -10.34 -16.16
C PRO A 385 -23.92 -10.70 -16.28
N PHE A 386 -23.62 -11.99 -16.52
CA PHE A 386 -22.23 -12.43 -16.71
C PHE A 386 -21.63 -11.81 -17.97
N LYS A 387 -22.39 -11.77 -19.08
CA LYS A 387 -21.93 -11.17 -20.32
C LYS A 387 -21.59 -9.70 -20.15
N THR A 388 -22.47 -8.93 -19.51
CA THR A 388 -22.27 -7.49 -19.27
C THR A 388 -21.03 -7.20 -18.42
N ILE A 389 -20.76 -8.02 -17.40
CA ILE A 389 -19.67 -7.77 -16.45
C ILE A 389 -18.32 -8.31 -16.92
N LEU A 390 -18.30 -9.46 -17.62
CA LEU A 390 -17.10 -10.25 -17.84
C LEU A 390 -16.68 -10.40 -19.31
N ASP A 391 -17.61 -10.33 -20.26
CA ASP A 391 -17.31 -10.63 -21.66
C ASP A 391 -16.37 -9.59 -22.27
N GLY A 392 -15.36 -10.08 -23.01
CA GLY A 392 -14.38 -9.21 -23.66
C GLY A 392 -13.32 -8.62 -22.74
N LEU A 393 -13.32 -8.93 -21.43
CA LEU A 393 -12.24 -8.51 -20.55
C LEU A 393 -10.91 -9.15 -21.01
N ASN A 394 -9.87 -8.33 -21.07
CA ASN A 394 -8.48 -8.76 -21.23
C ASN A 394 -7.69 -8.21 -20.04
N VAL A 395 -7.30 -9.08 -19.12
CA VAL A 395 -6.63 -8.68 -17.87
C VAL A 395 -5.14 -9.00 -17.94
N HIS A 396 -4.32 -8.04 -17.54
CA HIS A 396 -2.86 -8.16 -17.54
C HIS A 396 -2.33 -8.36 -16.12
N PRO A 397 -1.29 -9.19 -15.91
CA PRO A 397 -0.61 -9.25 -14.63
C PRO A 397 -0.15 -7.86 -14.16
N PRO A 398 -0.13 -7.61 -12.84
CA PRO A 398 0.37 -6.36 -12.30
C PRO A 398 1.85 -6.14 -12.67
N THR A 399 2.21 -4.93 -13.07
CA THR A 399 3.60 -4.56 -13.43
C THR A 399 4.51 -4.44 -12.21
N THR A 400 3.94 -4.17 -11.04
CA THR A 400 4.66 -4.02 -9.78
C THR A 400 4.20 -5.03 -8.75
N ILE A 401 5.16 -5.66 -8.07
CA ILE A 401 4.89 -6.64 -7.01
C ILE A 401 4.94 -5.93 -5.65
N ARG A 402 3.84 -6.01 -4.89
CA ARG A 402 3.70 -5.39 -3.56
C ARG A 402 3.82 -6.42 -2.44
N VAL A 403 4.43 -6.01 -1.32
CA VAL A 403 4.39 -6.77 -0.07
C VAL A 403 2.94 -6.87 0.42
N ASN A 404 2.55 -8.00 0.98
CA ASN A 404 1.16 -8.36 1.33
C ASN A 404 0.17 -8.40 0.13
N GLY A 405 0.67 -8.23 -1.10
CA GLY A 405 -0.10 -8.42 -2.32
C GLY A 405 -0.27 -9.89 -2.70
N VAL A 406 -1.06 -10.12 -3.74
CA VAL A 406 -1.24 -11.43 -4.37
C VAL A 406 -0.98 -11.40 -5.86
N SER A 407 -0.45 -12.51 -6.37
CA SER A 407 -0.37 -12.79 -7.80
C SER A 407 -0.71 -14.26 -7.99
N GLY A 408 -1.89 -14.50 -8.58
CA GLY A 408 -2.54 -15.80 -8.67
C GLY A 408 -2.65 -16.46 -7.30
N PRO A 409 -2.12 -17.68 -7.12
CA PRO A 409 -2.16 -18.38 -5.83
C PRO A 409 -1.13 -17.86 -4.81
N ASN A 410 -0.16 -17.05 -5.24
CA ASN A 410 0.97 -16.67 -4.40
C ASN A 410 0.67 -15.39 -3.62
N ARG A 411 0.84 -15.44 -2.29
CA ARG A 411 0.79 -14.27 -1.42
C ARG A 411 2.21 -13.89 -0.98
N ILE A 412 2.56 -12.63 -1.17
CA ILE A 412 3.89 -12.11 -0.85
C ILE A 412 3.87 -11.61 0.58
N LEU A 413 4.66 -12.21 1.47
CA LEU A 413 4.67 -11.88 2.90
C LEU A 413 5.56 -10.67 3.21
N ASN A 414 6.77 -10.66 2.65
CA ASN A 414 7.73 -9.57 2.81
C ASN A 414 8.83 -9.65 1.75
N LYS A 415 9.68 -8.62 1.73
CA LYS A 415 10.89 -8.56 0.92
C LYS A 415 12.09 -8.66 1.84
N THR A 416 13.01 -9.56 1.56
CA THR A 416 14.27 -9.71 2.30
C THR A 416 15.21 -8.54 1.97
N SER A 417 16.25 -8.35 2.79
CA SER A 417 17.24 -7.27 2.62
C SER A 417 18.01 -7.37 1.30
N ASP A 418 18.21 -8.59 0.78
CA ASP A 418 18.81 -8.86 -0.54
C ASP A 418 17.81 -8.73 -1.71
N GLY A 419 16.57 -8.31 -1.43
CA GLY A 419 15.57 -7.99 -2.45
C GLY A 419 14.75 -9.18 -2.96
N LYS A 420 14.85 -10.36 -2.36
CA LYS A 420 14.01 -11.53 -2.68
C LYS A 420 12.63 -11.43 -2.02
N LEU A 421 11.66 -12.14 -2.57
CA LEU A 421 10.28 -12.19 -2.09
C LEU A 421 10.06 -13.46 -1.29
N ASN A 422 9.55 -13.33 -0.06
CA ASN A 422 9.07 -14.46 0.72
C ASN A 422 7.60 -14.72 0.42
N LEU A 423 7.29 -15.88 -0.15
CA LEU A 423 5.92 -16.30 -0.44
C LEU A 423 5.35 -17.17 0.67
N SER A 424 4.05 -17.02 0.95
CA SER A 424 3.35 -17.93 1.86
C SER A 424 3.09 -19.29 1.22
N ASP A 425 2.74 -20.27 2.06
CA ASP A 425 2.10 -21.50 1.58
C ASP A 425 0.82 -21.16 0.80
N VAL A 426 0.50 -22.00 -0.19
CA VAL A 426 -0.78 -21.97 -0.91
C VAL A 426 -1.68 -23.05 -0.35
N CYS A 427 -2.79 -22.68 0.29
CA CYS A 427 -3.71 -23.61 0.95
C CYS A 427 -5.16 -23.36 0.52
N ILE A 428 -5.99 -24.41 0.52
CA ILE A 428 -7.41 -24.34 0.11
C ILE A 428 -8.22 -23.42 1.02
N LEU A 429 -7.99 -23.44 2.33
CA LEU A 429 -8.23 -22.31 3.24
C LEU A 429 -7.81 -22.77 4.63
N TYR A 430 -6.75 -22.19 5.19
CA TYR A 430 -6.24 -22.58 6.51
C TYR A 430 -6.92 -21.83 7.67
N LEU A 431 -7.29 -20.56 7.46
CA LEU A 431 -7.95 -19.69 8.44
C LEU A 431 -9.32 -19.24 7.94
N GLN A 432 -10.28 -19.07 8.84
CA GLN A 432 -11.57 -18.49 8.47
C GLN A 432 -11.39 -17.06 7.94
N PRO A 433 -12.15 -16.63 6.92
CA PRO A 433 -12.06 -15.26 6.46
C PRO A 433 -12.56 -14.30 7.55
N CYS A 434 -11.91 -13.14 7.68
CA CYS A 434 -12.40 -12.09 8.55
C CYS A 434 -13.77 -11.61 8.04
N GLN A 435 -14.79 -11.63 8.90
CA GLN A 435 -16.13 -11.13 8.56
C GLN A 435 -16.13 -9.65 8.15
N TYR A 436 -15.08 -8.89 8.50
CA TYR A 436 -14.96 -7.49 8.15
C TYR A 436 -14.33 -7.23 6.77
N GLY A 437 -13.67 -8.23 6.17
CA GLY A 437 -13.07 -8.13 4.84
C GLY A 437 -12.02 -7.03 4.76
N SER A 438 -12.04 -6.23 3.67
CA SER A 438 -11.12 -5.11 3.49
C SER A 438 -11.36 -3.95 4.46
N LYS A 439 -12.51 -3.95 5.16
CA LYS A 439 -12.91 -2.94 6.15
C LYS A 439 -12.60 -3.36 7.59
N CYS A 440 -11.75 -4.37 7.78
CA CYS A 440 -11.36 -4.81 9.11
C CYS A 440 -10.53 -3.73 9.83
N HIS A 441 -10.95 -3.30 11.02
CA HIS A 441 -10.20 -2.34 11.84
C HIS A 441 -9.02 -3.00 12.58
N ASP A 442 -9.03 -4.33 12.69
CA ASP A 442 -8.03 -5.14 13.40
C ASP A 442 -6.93 -5.70 12.48
N LEU A 443 -6.74 -5.13 11.28
CA LEU A 443 -5.71 -5.56 10.31
C LEU A 443 -4.28 -5.53 10.87
N LYS A 444 -4.05 -4.79 11.95
CA LYS A 444 -2.75 -4.69 12.62
C LYS A 444 -2.66 -5.50 13.91
N ASN A 445 -3.75 -6.11 14.35
CA ASN A 445 -3.80 -6.90 15.58
C ASN A 445 -3.23 -8.31 15.30
N PRO A 446 -2.07 -8.69 15.87
CA PRO A 446 -1.45 -9.99 15.60
C PRO A 446 -2.33 -11.17 16.02
N GLN A 447 -3.08 -11.04 17.12
CA GLN A 447 -3.98 -12.09 17.59
C GLN A 447 -5.18 -12.27 16.65
N HIS A 448 -5.69 -11.18 16.07
CA HIS A 448 -6.76 -11.23 15.07
C HIS A 448 -6.26 -11.87 13.76
N ASN A 449 -5.11 -11.41 13.25
CA ASN A 449 -4.50 -11.93 12.03
C ASN A 449 -4.09 -13.41 12.11
N ASN A 450 -3.77 -13.91 13.29
CA ASN A 450 -3.49 -15.34 13.50
C ASN A 450 -4.75 -16.21 13.41
N ASN A 451 -5.93 -15.63 13.64
CA ASN A 451 -7.20 -16.36 13.67
C ASN A 451 -8.02 -16.15 12.39
N TYR A 452 -7.83 -15.04 11.68
CA TYR A 452 -8.63 -14.66 10.52
C TYR A 452 -7.79 -14.26 9.31
N LEU A 453 -8.21 -14.74 8.13
CA LEU A 453 -7.62 -14.36 6.86
C LEU A 453 -8.17 -13.00 6.39
N HIS A 454 -7.30 -12.14 5.90
CA HIS A 454 -7.67 -10.86 5.30
C HIS A 454 -7.46 -10.86 3.79
N PRO A 455 -8.28 -10.06 3.08
CA PRO A 455 -7.97 -9.55 1.75
C PRO A 455 -6.50 -9.18 1.56
N PRO A 456 -5.89 -9.57 0.44
CA PRO A 456 -4.55 -9.11 0.09
C PRO A 456 -4.59 -7.66 -0.40
N ILE A 457 -3.43 -7.00 -0.44
CA ILE A 457 -3.30 -5.67 -1.04
C ILE A 457 -3.52 -5.76 -2.55
N CYS A 458 -4.26 -4.80 -3.10
CA CYS A 458 -4.51 -4.67 -4.51
C CYS A 458 -3.20 -4.49 -5.28
N SER A 459 -2.94 -5.40 -6.21
CA SER A 459 -1.71 -5.40 -7.00
C SER A 459 -1.72 -4.38 -8.16
N TYR A 460 -2.89 -3.85 -8.52
CA TYR A 460 -3.07 -2.85 -9.60
C TYR A 460 -2.99 -1.40 -9.13
N GLN A 461 -2.87 -1.16 -7.83
CA GLN A 461 -2.70 0.19 -7.31
C GLN A 461 -1.28 0.68 -7.63
N ASP A 462 -1.17 1.71 -8.46
CA ASP A 462 0.12 2.34 -8.75
C ASP A 462 0.68 3.07 -7.51
N ALA A 463 1.95 3.45 -7.57
CA ALA A 463 2.62 4.19 -6.50
C ALA A 463 1.98 5.57 -6.21
N THR A 464 1.03 6.02 -7.02
CA THR A 464 0.39 7.34 -7.01
C THR A 464 -1.10 7.31 -6.71
N SER A 465 -1.61 6.15 -6.26
CA SER A 465 -2.88 5.89 -5.56
C SER A 465 -4.10 5.44 -6.36
N SER A 466 -4.11 5.39 -7.70
CA SER A 466 -5.31 4.95 -8.45
C SER A 466 -5.25 3.48 -8.88
N CYS A 467 -6.22 2.69 -8.43
CA CYS A 467 -6.52 1.37 -8.99
C CYS A 467 -7.56 1.55 -10.11
N GLU A 468 -7.36 0.90 -11.26
CA GLU A 468 -8.30 0.97 -12.39
C GLU A 468 -9.70 0.40 -12.05
N GLN A 469 -9.82 -0.37 -10.97
CA GLN A 469 -11.05 -1.01 -10.51
C GLN A 469 -11.68 -0.31 -9.28
N MET A 470 -11.37 0.97 -9.03
CA MET A 470 -11.89 1.71 -7.87
C MET A 470 -13.43 1.83 -7.83
N ASN A 471 -14.09 1.75 -8.98
CA ASN A 471 -15.56 1.82 -9.06
C ASN A 471 -16.23 0.44 -8.89
N ASP A 472 -15.45 -0.64 -8.79
CA ASP A 472 -15.99 -1.98 -8.60
C ASP A 472 -16.09 -2.28 -7.09
N GLU A 473 -17.32 -2.27 -6.57
CA GLU A 473 -17.58 -2.43 -5.14
C GLU A 473 -17.03 -3.76 -4.58
N VAL A 474 -17.09 -4.83 -5.37
CA VAL A 474 -16.60 -6.14 -4.97
C VAL A 474 -15.07 -6.14 -4.95
N HIS A 475 -14.43 -5.53 -5.94
CA HIS A 475 -12.98 -5.34 -5.93
C HIS A 475 -12.52 -4.57 -4.70
N MET A 476 -13.14 -3.42 -4.41
CA MET A 476 -12.83 -2.58 -3.24
C MET A 476 -13.13 -3.28 -1.91
N PHE A 477 -14.06 -4.23 -1.90
CA PHE A 477 -14.36 -5.07 -0.76
C PHE A 477 -13.38 -6.24 -0.57
N THR A 478 -12.83 -6.75 -1.67
CA THR A 478 -12.05 -7.99 -1.72
C THR A 478 -10.53 -7.75 -1.66
N PHE A 479 -10.08 -6.52 -1.95
CA PHE A 479 -8.68 -6.12 -1.88
C PHE A 479 -8.48 -4.89 -0.98
N LEU A 480 -7.36 -4.87 -0.26
CA LEU A 480 -6.92 -3.70 0.49
C LEU A 480 -6.29 -2.69 -0.47
N HIS A 481 -6.71 -1.43 -0.35
CA HIS A 481 -6.15 -0.32 -1.09
C HIS A 481 -5.52 0.63 -0.06
N ASN A 482 -4.20 0.75 -0.10
CA ASN A 482 -3.47 1.62 0.83
C ASN A 482 -2.96 2.82 0.05
N ILE A 483 -3.35 4.02 0.47
CA ILE A 483 -2.91 5.26 -0.16
C ILE A 483 -1.48 5.54 0.32
N LYS A 484 -0.57 6.00 -0.53
CA LYS A 484 0.75 6.40 0.00
C LYS A 484 0.60 7.53 0.99
N CYS A 485 1.29 7.44 2.13
CA CYS A 485 1.31 8.55 3.06
C CYS A 485 1.94 9.78 2.39
N GLN A 486 1.27 10.93 2.42
CA GLN A 486 1.79 12.20 1.87
C GLN A 486 3.14 12.65 2.46
N TYR A 487 3.52 12.09 3.61
CA TYR A 487 4.76 12.40 4.32
C TYR A 487 5.85 11.31 4.16
N ASP A 488 5.56 10.19 3.48
CA ASP A 488 6.48 9.04 3.29
C ASP A 488 7.30 8.69 4.55
N GLY A 489 8.64 8.64 4.44
CA GLY A 489 9.56 8.36 5.56
C GLY A 489 9.55 9.40 6.67
N GLN A 490 9.01 10.59 6.41
CA GLN A 490 8.89 11.68 7.38
C GLN A 490 7.56 11.66 8.15
N CYS A 491 6.74 10.63 7.94
CA CYS A 491 5.48 10.47 8.67
C CYS A 491 5.74 10.18 10.16
N ASN A 492 5.40 11.15 11.00
CA ASN A 492 5.43 11.04 12.46
C ASN A 492 4.09 10.62 13.08
N ASP A 493 3.07 10.36 12.26
CA ASP A 493 1.77 9.93 12.75
C ASP A 493 1.83 8.46 13.19
N ASN A 494 1.41 8.24 14.43
CA ASN A 494 1.36 6.94 15.09
C ASN A 494 -0.08 6.49 15.38
N ASP A 495 -1.07 7.24 14.90
CA ASP A 495 -2.47 6.86 15.02
C ASP A 495 -2.72 5.51 14.30
N PRO A 496 -3.28 4.50 14.99
CA PRO A 496 -3.54 3.20 14.40
C PRO A 496 -4.39 3.25 13.13
N LYS A 497 -5.33 4.21 13.04
CA LYS A 497 -6.18 4.39 11.87
C LYS A 497 -5.38 4.96 10.70
N HIS A 498 -4.60 6.02 10.88
CA HIS A 498 -3.67 6.52 9.84
C HIS A 498 -2.72 5.44 9.34
N LEU A 499 -2.08 4.71 10.24
CA LEU A 499 -1.14 3.66 9.86
C LEU A 499 -1.83 2.52 9.09
N SER A 500 -3.14 2.31 9.27
CA SER A 500 -3.91 1.28 8.54
C SER A 500 -4.40 1.75 7.17
N GLU A 501 -4.63 3.05 7.00
CA GLU A 501 -5.13 3.66 5.77
C GLU A 501 -4.00 3.98 4.77
N TYR A 502 -2.80 4.26 5.29
CA TYR A 502 -1.67 4.70 4.48
C TYR A 502 -0.49 3.73 4.49
N ASP A 503 0.14 3.57 3.32
CA ASP A 503 1.39 2.82 3.16
C ASP A 503 2.60 3.70 3.51
N HIS A 504 3.62 3.08 4.10
CA HIS A 504 4.80 3.73 4.64
C HIS A 504 6.09 3.01 4.23
N PRO A 505 7.19 3.73 3.99
CA PRO A 505 8.50 3.09 3.87
C PRO A 505 8.90 2.33 5.14
N ASN A 506 9.75 1.32 4.97
CA ASN A 506 10.30 0.56 6.09
C ASN A 506 11.03 1.48 7.09
N TYR A 507 11.05 1.10 8.36
CA TYR A 507 11.89 1.78 9.35
C TYR A 507 13.37 1.64 8.98
N CYS A 508 14.15 2.68 9.29
CA CYS A 508 15.59 2.69 9.12
C CYS A 508 16.22 1.54 9.93
N ILE A 509 17.09 0.76 9.28
CA ILE A 509 17.79 -0.39 9.89
C ILE A 509 18.66 0.03 11.08
N ASP A 510 19.14 1.27 11.10
CA ASP A 510 19.98 1.82 12.17
C ASP A 510 19.15 2.25 13.40
N GLY A 511 17.82 2.28 13.30
CA GLY A 511 16.91 2.59 14.39
C GLY A 511 17.24 3.91 15.11
N GLY A 512 17.33 3.86 16.45
CA GLY A 512 17.69 5.01 17.29
C GLY A 512 19.13 5.50 17.13
N ASN A 513 20.00 4.66 16.55
CA ASN A 513 21.40 5.01 16.29
C ASN A 513 21.61 5.73 14.95
N CYS A 514 20.57 5.88 14.13
CA CYS A 514 20.68 6.56 12.85
C CYS A 514 21.15 8.01 13.05
N GLN A 515 22.30 8.38 12.47
CA GLN A 515 22.79 9.77 12.45
C GLN A 515 22.61 10.44 11.09
N ASN A 516 22.08 9.72 10.10
CA ASN A 516 21.92 10.22 8.74
C ASN A 516 20.76 11.23 8.64
N VAL A 517 21.08 12.50 8.46
CA VAL A 517 20.12 13.60 8.31
C VAL A 517 19.95 14.03 6.85
N HIS A 518 20.52 13.28 5.89
CA HIS A 518 20.42 13.60 4.48
C HIS A 518 18.99 13.41 3.97
N GLN A 519 18.49 14.37 3.20
CA GLN A 519 17.08 14.44 2.82
C GLN A 519 16.60 13.19 2.05
N GLN A 520 17.43 12.66 1.15
CA GLN A 520 17.12 11.43 0.42
C GLN A 520 16.93 10.22 1.34
N HIS A 521 17.72 10.12 2.42
CA HIS A 521 17.60 9.04 3.39
C HIS A 521 16.34 9.18 4.25
N LEU A 522 16.00 10.41 4.68
CA LEU A 522 14.80 10.70 5.47
C LEU A 522 13.49 10.48 4.69
N PHE A 523 13.50 10.60 3.36
CA PHE A 523 12.34 10.24 2.53
C PHE A 523 12.23 8.73 2.31
N ALA A 524 13.36 8.03 2.19
CA ALA A 524 13.39 6.60 1.89
C ALA A 524 13.04 5.68 3.07
N TYR A 525 13.17 6.15 4.32
CA TYR A 525 12.96 5.34 5.52
C TYR A 525 12.22 6.11 6.60
N ARG A 526 11.43 5.39 7.41
CA ARG A 526 10.85 5.93 8.65
C ARG A 526 11.86 5.91 9.79
N HIS A 527 11.87 6.94 10.62
CA HIS A 527 12.76 7.05 11.78
C HIS A 527 11.97 7.07 13.09
N LEU A 528 12.64 6.69 14.18
CA LEU A 528 12.12 6.94 15.52
C LEU A 528 12.03 8.45 15.79
N PRO A 529 11.10 8.90 16.65
CA PRO A 529 11.01 10.30 17.06
C PRO A 529 12.34 10.84 17.57
N LEU A 530 12.61 12.12 17.27
CA LEU A 530 13.77 12.80 17.86
C LEU A 530 13.53 13.01 19.36
N CYS A 531 14.55 12.71 20.17
CA CYS A 531 14.54 13.04 21.58
C CYS A 531 14.42 14.57 21.77
N SER A 532 13.56 15.02 22.69
CA SER A 532 13.42 16.44 23.03
C SER A 532 14.72 17.07 23.54
N ASP A 533 15.55 16.27 24.21
CA ASP A 533 16.83 16.69 24.77
C ASP A 533 17.98 16.57 23.73
N GLY A 534 17.67 16.07 22.53
CA GLY A 534 18.58 15.95 21.40
C GLY A 534 19.84 15.13 21.71
N PHE A 535 20.95 15.52 21.06
CA PHE A 535 22.24 14.85 21.21
C PHE A 535 22.80 14.84 22.65
N ASN A 536 22.40 15.81 23.49
CA ASN A 536 22.88 15.95 24.87
C ASN A 536 22.00 15.24 25.90
N CYS A 537 21.07 14.40 25.46
CA CYS A 537 20.16 13.68 26.36
C CYS A 537 20.94 12.85 27.41
N SER A 538 20.66 13.08 28.69
CA SER A 538 21.34 12.37 29.79
C SER A 538 21.14 10.85 29.72
N LYS A 539 19.95 10.40 29.29
CA LYS A 539 19.64 8.97 29.15
C LYS A 539 20.41 8.32 27.99
N TYR A 540 20.55 9.03 26.88
CA TYR A 540 21.38 8.62 25.75
C TYR A 540 22.86 8.50 26.14
N LEU A 541 23.39 9.52 26.82
CA LEU A 541 24.78 9.53 27.30
C LEU A 541 25.07 8.39 28.30
N LYS A 542 24.06 7.97 29.07
CA LYS A 542 24.12 6.83 30.00
C LYS A 542 23.87 5.47 29.34
N ARG A 543 23.64 5.43 28.02
CA ARG A 543 23.32 4.22 27.24
C ARG A 543 22.11 3.45 27.79
N ASP A 544 21.06 4.19 28.15
CA ASP A 544 19.78 3.60 28.53
C ASP A 544 19.15 2.87 27.34
N ASN A 545 19.07 1.54 27.44
CA ASN A 545 18.66 0.66 26.36
C ASN A 545 17.19 0.85 25.95
N ASP A 546 16.30 1.16 26.89
CA ASP A 546 14.88 1.30 26.59
C ASP A 546 14.62 2.68 25.96
N HIS A 547 15.28 3.72 26.46
CA HIS A 547 15.21 5.05 25.86
C HIS A 547 15.76 5.09 24.41
N CYS A 548 16.88 4.40 24.15
CA CYS A 548 17.50 4.38 22.81
C CYS A 548 16.74 3.51 21.79
N LYS A 549 15.79 2.67 22.24
CA LYS A 549 14.85 1.96 21.35
C LYS A 549 13.66 2.82 20.94
N GLU A 550 13.34 3.85 21.72
CA GLU A 550 12.16 4.70 21.48
C GLU A 550 12.52 6.00 20.75
N PHE A 551 13.74 6.51 20.94
CA PHE A 551 14.15 7.82 20.41
C PHE A 551 15.44 7.77 19.62
N ARG A 552 15.53 8.68 18.66
CA ARG A 552 16.75 8.98 17.89
C ARG A 552 17.43 10.23 18.43
N HIS A 553 18.76 10.18 18.53
CA HIS A 553 19.60 11.27 19.04
C HIS A 553 20.60 11.72 17.99
N CYS A 554 20.22 12.71 17.16
CA CYS A 554 21.10 13.27 16.15
C CYS A 554 21.55 14.69 16.51
N LYS A 555 22.70 15.11 15.97
CA LYS A 555 23.12 16.52 15.98
C LYS A 555 22.14 17.36 15.17
N SER A 556 21.94 18.61 15.56
CA SER A 556 21.10 19.55 14.80
C SER A 556 21.90 20.18 13.64
N MET A 557 21.23 20.52 12.54
CA MET A 557 21.88 21.30 11.48
C MET A 557 22.18 22.71 11.99
N CYS A 558 23.37 23.25 11.68
CA CYS A 558 23.65 24.66 11.95
C CYS A 558 22.72 25.54 11.09
N PRO A 559 22.01 26.53 11.67
CA PRO A 559 21.08 27.39 10.93
C PRO A 559 21.77 28.29 9.89
N TYR A 560 23.08 28.48 9.99
CA TYR A 560 23.87 29.31 9.10
C TYR A 560 24.78 28.52 8.17
N ASP A 561 24.92 27.20 8.39
CA ASP A 561 25.78 26.28 7.64
C ASP A 561 27.11 26.93 7.19
N ASN A 562 27.43 27.00 5.89
CA ASN A 562 28.65 27.60 5.33
C ASN A 562 28.89 29.08 5.67
N CYS A 563 27.90 29.77 6.23
CA CYS A 563 28.01 31.15 6.74
C CYS A 563 28.09 31.19 8.28
N CYS A 564 28.32 30.06 8.94
CA CYS A 564 28.40 29.95 10.39
C CYS A 564 29.42 30.95 10.95
N ILE A 565 28.96 31.79 11.89
CA ILE A 565 29.79 32.76 12.61
C ILE A 565 30.38 32.17 13.90
N GLN A 566 29.88 31.02 14.34
CA GLN A 566 30.31 30.28 15.54
C GLN A 566 31.26 29.13 15.18
N PHE A 567 31.90 29.17 14.01
CA PHE A 567 32.73 28.08 13.50
C PHE A 567 33.98 27.79 14.37
N HIS A 568 34.39 28.73 15.22
CA HIS A 568 35.45 28.55 16.21
C HIS A 568 34.96 28.14 17.61
N ASP A 569 33.64 28.12 17.84
CA ASP A 569 33.08 27.62 19.09
C ASP A 569 33.07 26.09 19.04
N LYS A 570 33.96 25.49 19.85
CA LYS A 570 34.14 24.04 19.93
C LYS A 570 32.85 23.33 20.33
N GLN A 571 32.08 23.89 21.26
CA GLN A 571 30.84 23.28 21.73
C GLN A 571 29.76 23.34 20.63
N HIS A 572 29.65 24.46 19.92
CA HIS A 572 28.75 24.60 18.77
C HIS A 572 29.10 23.60 17.65
N PHE A 573 30.38 23.53 17.28
CA PHE A 573 30.84 22.65 16.19
C PHE A 573 30.72 21.16 16.56
N GLU A 574 30.90 20.79 17.83
CA GLU A 574 30.71 19.42 18.30
C GLU A 574 29.23 19.00 18.35
N THR A 575 28.30 19.95 18.55
CA THR A 575 26.86 19.66 18.74
C THR A 575 26.01 19.89 17.49
N THR A 576 26.56 20.52 16.44
CA THR A 576 25.85 20.82 15.19
C THR A 576 26.54 20.24 13.96
N ILE A 577 25.80 20.08 12.86
CA ILE A 577 26.29 19.61 11.57
C ILE A 577 26.50 20.81 10.63
N HIS A 578 27.63 20.82 9.93
CA HIS A 578 28.00 21.79 8.90
C HIS A 578 28.45 21.06 7.62
N SER A 579 28.26 21.68 6.47
CA SER A 579 28.71 21.17 5.16
C SER A 579 30.22 21.37 4.94
N PHE A 580 30.85 22.33 5.61
CA PHE A 580 32.30 22.54 5.55
C PHE A 580 33.05 21.66 6.58
N ARG A 581 34.29 21.30 6.24
CA ARG A 581 35.22 20.53 7.11
C ARG A 581 35.62 21.31 8.36
N LEU A 582 36.28 20.66 9.31
CA LEU A 582 36.80 21.30 10.52
C LEU A 582 37.60 22.59 10.18
N PRO A 583 37.26 23.76 10.75
CA PRO A 583 37.99 25.00 10.47
C PRO A 583 39.46 24.93 10.90
N CYS A 584 40.33 25.58 10.14
CA CYS A 584 41.71 25.78 10.57
C CYS A 584 41.75 26.68 11.81
N PRO A 585 42.46 26.30 12.90
CA PRO A 585 42.57 27.14 14.10
C PRO A 585 43.13 28.55 13.85
N PHE A 586 43.83 28.74 12.73
CA PHE A 586 44.48 30.00 12.36
C PHE A 586 43.71 30.81 11.30
N THR A 587 42.56 30.32 10.81
CA THR A 587 41.67 31.09 9.94
C THR A 587 40.95 32.17 10.77
N PRO A 588 40.72 33.41 10.29
CA PRO A 588 40.80 33.86 8.89
C PRO A 588 42.19 34.34 8.43
N TYR A 589 43.07 34.71 9.36
CA TYR A 589 44.17 35.64 9.03
C TYR A 589 45.58 35.11 9.27
N ASN A 590 45.73 34.12 10.14
CA ASN A 590 47.02 33.72 10.70
C ASN A 590 47.53 32.37 10.16
N CYS A 591 46.81 31.75 9.23
CA CYS A 591 47.26 30.53 8.58
C CYS A 591 48.27 30.87 7.48
N SER A 592 49.56 30.68 7.74
CA SER A 592 50.63 30.91 6.76
C SER A 592 50.48 30.02 5.52
N MET A 593 50.10 28.75 5.72
CA MET A 593 49.90 27.78 4.63
C MET A 593 48.75 28.19 3.71
N TYR A 594 47.63 28.66 4.27
CA TYR A 594 46.51 29.16 3.45
C TYR A 594 46.86 30.46 2.73
N VAL A 595 47.64 31.34 3.36
CA VAL A 595 48.15 32.56 2.72
C VAL A 595 49.04 32.20 1.53
N GLU A 596 49.93 31.22 1.67
CA GLU A 596 50.76 30.70 0.58
C GLU A 596 49.88 30.09 -0.55
N PHE A 597 48.86 29.32 -0.18
CA PHE A 597 47.90 28.72 -1.10
C PHE A 597 47.14 29.78 -1.94
N ILE A 598 46.66 30.86 -1.33
CA ILE A 598 45.94 31.93 -2.06
C ILE A 598 46.87 32.89 -2.84
N GLN A 599 48.15 32.97 -2.46
CA GLN A 599 49.16 33.85 -3.09
C GLN A 599 49.78 33.24 -4.35
N THR A 600 49.96 31.91 -4.38
CA THR A 600 50.56 31.19 -5.50
C THR A 600 49.65 31.16 -6.73
N GLY A 601 48.32 31.22 -6.54
CA GLY A 601 47.36 31.06 -7.64
C GLY A 601 47.53 29.70 -8.33
N ASN A 602 46.70 29.36 -9.31
CA ASN A 602 46.74 28.05 -9.99
C ASN A 602 48.00 27.83 -10.87
N THR A 603 49.12 28.50 -10.59
CA THR A 603 50.33 28.51 -11.43
C THR A 603 51.58 28.33 -10.57
N ASN A 604 52.07 27.07 -10.55
CA ASN A 604 53.32 26.51 -9.99
C ASN A 604 53.29 25.88 -8.58
N LYS A 605 54.04 24.75 -8.46
CA LYS A 605 54.05 23.73 -7.40
C LYS A 605 53.94 24.28 -5.97
N ILE A 606 52.74 24.19 -5.41
CA ILE A 606 52.49 24.27 -3.97
C ILE A 606 53.08 23.01 -3.33
N SER A 607 53.66 23.12 -2.12
CA SER A 607 54.17 21.95 -1.41
C SER A 607 53.01 21.01 -1.04
N SER A 608 53.26 19.70 -1.06
CA SER A 608 52.24 18.71 -0.67
C SER A 608 51.70 18.95 0.75
N GLU A 609 52.49 19.59 1.61
CA GLU A 609 52.10 19.96 2.96
C GLU A 609 51.02 21.05 2.98
N VAL A 610 51.17 22.10 2.17
CA VAL A 610 50.20 23.20 2.05
C VAL A 610 48.90 22.75 1.41
N GLU A 611 48.99 21.93 0.36
CA GLU A 611 47.82 21.35 -0.32
C GLU A 611 47.04 20.44 0.64
N ASN A 612 47.71 19.53 1.34
CA ASN A 612 47.08 18.64 2.32
C ASN A 612 46.40 19.42 3.46
N HIS A 613 47.02 20.49 3.96
CA HIS A 613 46.42 21.33 4.99
C HIS A 613 45.14 22.02 4.49
N CYS A 614 45.17 22.61 3.30
CA CYS A 614 44.03 23.34 2.73
C CYS A 614 42.86 22.43 2.32
N TYR A 615 43.13 21.16 2.00
CA TYR A 615 42.07 20.17 1.82
C TYR A 615 41.58 19.59 3.15
N LYS A 616 42.44 19.45 4.16
CA LYS A 616 42.03 18.88 5.46
C LYS A 616 41.18 19.85 6.29
N TYR A 617 41.51 21.14 6.27
CA TYR A 617 40.85 22.15 7.09
C TYR A 617 40.14 23.21 6.26
N SER A 618 38.96 23.64 6.72
CA SER A 618 38.23 24.73 6.09
C SER A 618 38.83 26.08 6.45
N HIS A 619 38.86 26.99 5.47
CA HIS A 619 39.35 28.36 5.65
C HIS A 619 38.30 29.39 5.25
N VAL A 620 38.44 30.62 5.73
CA VAL A 620 37.51 31.68 5.35
C VAL A 620 37.78 32.05 3.89
N CYS A 621 36.73 32.01 3.07
CA CYS A 621 36.81 32.41 1.67
C CYS A 621 37.35 33.84 1.58
N PRO A 622 38.35 34.13 0.71
CA PRO A 622 38.91 35.48 0.60
C PRO A 622 37.91 36.54 0.15
N PHE A 623 36.80 36.13 -0.45
CA PHE A 623 35.73 37.01 -0.88
C PHE A 623 34.51 36.99 0.08
N GLY A 624 34.56 36.20 1.15
CA GLY A 624 33.46 36.09 2.12
C GLY A 624 32.11 35.88 1.43
N ARG A 625 31.10 36.67 1.82
CA ARG A 625 29.76 36.65 1.20
C ARG A 625 29.74 37.10 -0.27
N GLN A 626 30.79 37.79 -0.75
CA GLN A 626 30.89 38.24 -2.14
C GLN A 626 31.41 37.15 -3.09
N CYS A 627 31.70 35.94 -2.59
CA CYS A 627 32.16 34.84 -3.42
C CYS A 627 31.09 34.42 -4.43
N LYS A 628 31.48 34.31 -5.70
CA LYS A 628 30.58 33.96 -6.82
C LYS A 628 30.81 32.55 -7.38
N THR A 629 31.66 31.74 -6.74
CA THR A 629 31.96 30.39 -7.21
C THR A 629 30.74 29.47 -7.10
N LYS A 630 30.67 28.47 -7.98
CA LYS A 630 29.65 27.42 -7.99
C LYS A 630 30.24 26.02 -7.78
N ASP A 631 31.54 25.90 -7.50
CA ASP A 631 32.20 24.62 -7.27
C ASP A 631 31.77 24.01 -5.93
N GLU A 632 31.16 22.81 -5.96
CA GLU A 632 30.70 22.10 -4.76
C GLU A 632 31.85 21.83 -3.78
N ARG A 633 33.06 21.52 -4.28
CA ARG A 633 34.24 21.27 -3.43
C ARG A 633 34.70 22.52 -2.69
N HIS A 634 34.42 23.71 -3.22
CA HIS A 634 34.69 24.97 -2.54
C HIS A 634 33.79 25.13 -1.31
N PHE A 635 32.52 24.71 -1.39
CA PHE A 635 31.60 24.77 -0.24
C PHE A 635 31.98 23.79 0.87
N GLU A 636 32.65 22.68 0.57
CA GLU A 636 33.16 21.76 1.60
C GLU A 636 34.42 22.28 2.32
N THR A 637 35.16 23.20 1.72
CA THR A 637 36.49 23.63 2.18
C THR A 637 36.57 25.12 2.54
N SER A 638 35.49 25.88 2.32
CA SER A 638 35.47 27.32 2.53
C SER A 638 34.29 27.82 3.35
N ILE A 639 34.59 28.73 4.27
CA ILE A 639 33.63 29.39 5.16
C ILE A 639 33.36 30.80 4.63
N HIS A 640 32.09 31.15 4.41
CA HIS A 640 31.66 32.40 3.80
C HIS A 640 31.13 33.37 4.86
N ILE A 641 32.04 33.90 5.69
CA ILE A 641 31.66 34.86 6.73
C ILE A 641 31.07 36.14 6.10
N ALA A 642 30.01 36.66 6.69
CA ALA A 642 29.38 37.90 6.26
C ALA A 642 30.00 39.11 6.99
N ARG A 643 30.79 39.91 6.27
CA ARG A 643 31.21 41.24 6.74
C ARG A 643 30.23 42.32 6.27
N LYS A 644 30.21 43.45 6.99
CA LYS A 644 29.38 44.60 6.63
C LYS A 644 29.95 45.26 5.38
N ILE A 645 29.12 45.50 4.38
CA ILE A 645 29.51 46.27 3.19
C ILE A 645 29.71 47.73 3.60
N CYS A 646 30.78 48.37 3.12
CA CYS A 646 31.02 49.79 3.35
C CYS A 646 29.85 50.63 2.80
N SER A 647 29.39 51.64 3.56
CA SER A 647 28.29 52.53 3.14
C SER A 647 28.62 53.35 1.90
N ASP A 648 29.90 53.69 1.71
CA ASP A 648 30.37 54.64 0.71
C ASP A 648 31.06 53.94 -0.48
N ILE A 649 30.50 52.81 -0.93
CA ILE A 649 31.06 51.84 -1.89
C ILE A 649 32.00 52.49 -2.94
N ASP A 650 31.50 53.44 -3.72
CA ASP A 650 32.25 54.03 -4.85
C ASP A 650 33.05 55.30 -4.48
N LYS A 651 32.84 55.86 -3.29
CA LYS A 651 33.45 57.13 -2.82
C LYS A 651 34.19 57.00 -1.49
N CYS A 652 34.51 55.78 -1.08
CA CYS A 652 35.10 55.53 0.23
C CYS A 652 36.45 56.22 0.36
N LEU A 653 36.52 57.22 1.24
CA LEU A 653 37.76 57.96 1.51
C LEU A 653 38.72 57.20 2.43
N GLN A 654 38.29 56.05 2.98
CA GLN A 654 39.03 55.23 3.94
C GLN A 654 39.70 54.01 3.28
N LEU A 655 39.89 54.00 1.95
CA LEU A 655 40.58 52.92 1.24
C LEU A 655 42.10 52.88 1.52
N THR A 656 42.66 53.91 2.16
CA THR A 656 44.02 53.90 2.70
C THR A 656 44.09 53.42 4.15
N ASP A 657 42.96 53.20 4.80
CA ASP A 657 42.88 52.73 6.19
C ASP A 657 42.82 51.20 6.22
N GLU A 658 43.85 50.60 6.79
CA GLU A 658 44.01 49.16 6.85
C GLU A 658 42.99 48.51 7.81
N GLU A 659 42.62 49.19 8.91
CA GLU A 659 41.63 48.73 9.88
C GLU A 659 40.22 48.77 9.27
N HIS A 660 39.93 49.79 8.45
CA HIS A 660 38.69 49.87 7.67
C HIS A 660 38.56 48.72 6.67
N LEU A 661 39.61 48.48 5.88
CA LEU A 661 39.63 47.39 4.88
C LEU A 661 39.64 45.99 5.51
N GLU A 662 40.02 45.84 6.78
CA GLU A 662 39.83 44.59 7.53
C GLU A 662 38.40 44.43 8.06
N SER A 663 37.69 45.53 8.29
CA SER A 663 36.38 45.56 8.95
C SER A 663 35.19 45.56 7.98
N PHE A 664 35.37 46.12 6.79
CA PHE A 664 34.31 46.30 5.81
C PHE A 664 34.61 45.62 4.47
N SER A 665 33.56 45.04 3.90
CA SER A 665 33.56 44.50 2.55
C SER A 665 33.41 45.60 1.52
N HIS A 666 34.23 45.54 0.46
CA HIS A 666 34.11 46.38 -0.73
C HIS A 666 33.99 45.50 -1.97
N PRO A 667 33.10 45.84 -2.93
CA PRO A 667 33.01 45.15 -4.21
C PRO A 667 34.37 45.11 -4.93
N GLY A 668 34.80 43.90 -5.33
CA GLY A 668 36.05 43.70 -6.08
C GLY A 668 37.33 43.70 -5.24
N ILE A 669 37.25 43.93 -3.93
CA ILE A 669 38.35 43.82 -2.98
C ILE A 669 38.17 42.54 -2.16
N ARG A 670 39.25 41.78 -1.94
CA ARG A 670 39.20 40.58 -1.09
C ARG A 670 38.99 41.00 0.37
N ASP A 671 38.02 40.40 1.05
CA ASP A 671 37.87 40.47 2.50
C ASP A 671 39.14 39.93 3.20
N ILE A 672 39.78 38.91 2.63
CA ILE A 672 41.11 38.44 3.05
C ILE A 672 42.15 38.82 1.99
N ARG A 673 42.81 39.96 2.20
CA ARG A 673 43.88 40.49 1.33
C ARG A 673 45.17 39.67 1.43
N LEU A 674 45.97 39.68 0.37
CA LEU A 674 47.23 38.93 0.30
C LEU A 674 48.27 39.54 1.26
N PHE A 675 49.20 38.76 1.79
CA PHE A 675 50.27 39.32 2.63
C PHE A 675 51.30 40.08 1.77
N CYS A 676 51.72 41.27 2.21
CA CYS A 676 52.80 42.03 1.57
C CYS A 676 54.15 41.34 1.84
N ARG A 677 55.03 41.27 0.83
CA ARG A 677 56.37 40.66 0.97
C ARG A 677 57.32 41.50 1.84
N GLU A 678 57.07 42.80 1.95
CA GLU A 678 57.85 43.72 2.76
C GLU A 678 57.16 43.98 4.12
N PRO A 679 57.90 43.98 5.26
CA PRO A 679 57.32 44.24 6.58
C PRO A 679 56.75 45.65 6.66
N GLY A 680 55.59 45.81 7.30
CA GLY A 680 54.65 46.93 7.07
C GLY A 680 55.17 48.37 7.16
N PHE A 681 56.17 48.64 7.98
CA PHE A 681 56.77 49.97 8.06
C PHE A 681 57.83 50.26 6.98
N LYS A 682 58.35 49.22 6.32
CA LYS A 682 59.38 49.31 5.27
C LYS A 682 58.79 49.25 3.86
N CYS A 683 57.50 48.94 3.70
CA CYS A 683 56.87 48.93 2.39
C CYS A 683 56.71 50.36 1.85
N PRO A 684 57.34 50.71 0.71
CA PRO A 684 57.24 52.05 0.13
C PRO A 684 55.84 52.35 -0.44
N ASP A 685 55.05 51.31 -0.72
CA ASP A 685 53.73 51.40 -1.32
C ASP A 685 52.57 51.33 -0.30
N ARG A 686 52.88 51.33 1.00
CA ARG A 686 51.89 51.15 2.08
C ARG A 686 50.79 52.22 2.15
N LEU A 687 50.97 53.36 1.48
CA LEU A 687 49.98 54.44 1.40
C LEU A 687 49.27 54.52 0.04
N LYS A 688 49.62 53.64 -0.92
CA LYS A 688 48.99 53.62 -2.25
C LYS A 688 47.72 52.78 -2.21
N ASN A 689 46.60 53.38 -2.62
CA ASN A 689 45.29 52.73 -2.70
C ASN A 689 45.33 51.38 -3.42
N GLU A 690 45.92 51.33 -4.62
CA GLU A 690 45.98 50.09 -5.42
C GLU A 690 46.77 48.96 -4.73
N HIS A 691 47.76 49.32 -3.91
CA HIS A 691 48.53 48.36 -3.13
C HIS A 691 47.73 47.84 -1.92
N LEU A 692 47.10 48.74 -1.15
CA LEU A 692 46.29 48.38 0.02
C LEU A 692 45.00 47.64 -0.33
N LYS A 693 44.43 47.84 -1.52
CA LYS A 693 43.31 47.03 -2.03
C LYS A 693 43.70 45.56 -2.22
N LYS A 694 44.97 45.28 -2.51
CA LYS A 694 45.44 43.93 -2.86
C LYS A 694 46.22 43.25 -1.73
N TYR A 695 47.00 44.01 -0.97
CA TYR A 695 47.92 43.53 0.05
C TYR A 695 47.64 44.11 1.44
N ARG A 696 47.90 43.30 2.46
CA ARG A 696 47.91 43.68 3.88
C ARG A 696 49.33 43.55 4.45
N HIS A 697 49.66 44.39 5.41
CA HIS A 697 50.99 44.52 6.00
C HIS A 697 50.97 44.02 7.45
N GLY A 698 51.43 42.80 7.70
CA GLY A 698 51.32 42.23 9.04
C GLY A 698 52.38 42.71 10.04
N LYS A 699 51.92 43.16 11.21
CA LYS A 699 52.29 42.60 12.52
C LYS A 699 51.22 42.99 13.55
N ASN A 700 50.07 42.33 13.51
CA ASN A 700 49.17 42.32 14.66
C ASN A 700 49.30 40.94 15.33
N HIS A 701 50.15 40.87 16.36
CA HIS A 701 50.06 39.82 17.41
C HIS A 701 48.86 40.08 18.32
N ASN A 702 47.73 40.53 17.76
CA ASN A 702 46.48 40.66 18.47
C ASN A 702 45.57 39.57 17.97
N HIS A 703 45.14 38.74 18.89
CA HIS A 703 44.13 37.72 18.66
C HIS A 703 42.91 38.39 18.00
N LEU A 704 42.65 38.02 16.73
CA LEU A 704 41.47 38.31 15.93
C LEU A 704 41.40 39.74 15.33
N SER A 705 41.92 39.90 14.11
CA SER A 705 41.66 41.05 13.24
C SER A 705 40.20 41.10 12.75
N ALA A 706 39.35 41.70 13.56
CA ALA A 706 38.30 42.62 13.16
C ALA A 706 38.13 43.61 14.32
N VAL A 707 39.06 44.58 14.40
CA VAL A 707 39.12 45.71 15.36
C VAL A 707 39.25 45.32 16.85
N GLN A 708 40.38 45.68 17.46
CA GLN A 708 40.54 45.71 18.93
C GLN A 708 40.53 47.14 19.50
N SER A 709 40.25 48.19 18.71
CA SER A 709 40.42 49.61 19.11
C SER A 709 39.14 50.41 19.29
N THR A 710 37.98 49.83 18.99
CA THR A 710 36.69 50.32 19.49
C THR A 710 35.85 49.10 19.75
N ASN A 711 35.17 49.03 20.89
CA ASN A 711 34.32 47.92 21.28
C ASN A 711 33.04 47.85 20.40
N LEU A 712 33.14 48.07 19.09
CA LEU A 712 32.04 48.18 18.14
C LEU A 712 31.49 46.83 17.67
N ASN A 713 32.14 45.70 17.97
CA ASN A 713 31.58 44.36 17.69
C ASN A 713 31.45 43.46 18.93
N ALA A 714 31.98 43.84 20.09
CA ALA A 714 31.69 43.13 21.35
C ALA A 714 30.26 43.40 21.84
N SER A 715 29.69 44.55 21.45
CA SER A 715 28.30 44.95 21.75
C SER A 715 27.39 44.99 20.53
N ILE A 716 27.91 44.67 19.33
CA ILE A 716 27.12 44.45 18.14
C ILE A 716 27.05 42.95 17.86
N ASN A 717 26.16 42.30 18.57
CA ASN A 717 25.52 41.11 18.06
C ASN A 717 24.17 41.57 17.49
N PHE A 718 24.17 42.02 16.22
CA PHE A 718 22.96 42.51 15.55
C PHE A 718 21.83 41.48 15.63
N VAL A 719 22.17 40.19 15.56
CA VAL A 719 21.24 39.08 15.70
C VAL A 719 20.80 38.90 17.16
N HIS A 720 21.64 39.10 18.18
CA HIS A 720 21.18 39.08 19.59
C HIS A 720 20.26 40.23 19.89
N ASN A 721 20.54 41.46 19.44
CA ASN A 721 19.70 42.61 19.75
C ASN A 721 18.35 42.49 19.03
N GLN A 722 18.36 42.06 17.77
CA GLN A 722 17.13 41.72 17.04
C GLN A 722 16.42 40.50 17.65
N SER A 723 17.16 39.49 18.12
CA SER A 723 16.62 38.32 18.83
C SER A 723 16.07 38.68 20.21
N TYR A 724 16.69 39.61 20.95
CA TYR A 724 16.22 40.12 22.23
C TYR A 724 14.99 40.99 22.04
N VAL A 725 14.97 41.86 21.02
CA VAL A 725 13.79 42.64 20.65
C VAL A 725 12.67 41.71 20.18
N ALA A 726 12.96 40.70 19.33
CA ALA A 726 11.98 39.69 18.91
C ALA A 726 11.48 38.83 20.09
N LYS A 727 12.35 38.48 21.04
CA LYS A 727 11.99 37.79 22.30
C LYS A 727 11.15 38.71 23.20
N ALA A 728 11.46 40.00 23.28
CA ALA A 728 10.71 40.98 24.07
C ALA A 728 9.32 41.22 23.46
N VAL A 729 9.23 41.32 22.13
CA VAL A 729 7.97 41.37 21.37
C VAL A 729 7.15 40.11 21.65
N ARG A 730 7.78 38.92 21.60
CA ARG A 730 7.13 37.65 21.95
C ARG A 730 6.63 37.61 23.41
N GLN A 731 7.36 38.23 24.34
CA GLN A 731 7.01 38.27 25.76
C GLN A 731 6.01 39.40 26.10
N HIS A 732 5.74 40.30 25.16
CA HIS A 732 4.79 41.39 25.35
C HIS A 732 3.39 40.86 25.67
N SER A 733 2.74 41.42 26.70
CA SER A 733 1.47 40.91 27.24
C SER A 733 0.38 40.74 26.18
N ARG A 734 0.28 41.68 25.22
CA ARG A 734 -0.70 41.62 24.13
C ARG A 734 -0.42 40.52 23.08
N ILE A 735 0.84 40.16 22.86
CA ILE A 735 1.23 39.06 21.95
C ILE A 735 1.14 37.71 22.69
N ARG A 736 1.49 37.69 23.98
CA ARG A 736 1.36 36.51 24.84
C ARG A 736 -0.10 36.06 24.98
N LEU A 737 -1.07 36.98 25.00
CA LEU A 737 -2.50 36.68 24.99
C LEU A 737 -2.95 35.94 23.72
N ILE A 738 -2.40 36.31 22.55
CA ILE A 738 -2.66 35.61 21.27
C ILE A 738 -2.11 34.18 21.33
N PHE A 739 -0.91 33.99 21.87
CA PHE A 739 -0.29 32.65 22.02
C PHE A 739 -0.92 31.77 23.10
N LEU A 740 -1.63 32.36 24.06
CA LEU A 740 -2.45 31.64 25.04
C LEU A 740 -3.78 31.19 24.41
N LYS A 741 -4.38 32.01 23.55
CA LYS A 741 -5.62 31.70 22.83
C LYS A 741 -5.42 30.62 21.76
N HIS A 742 -4.25 30.56 21.13
CA HIS A 742 -3.90 29.62 20.06
C HIS A 742 -2.67 28.75 20.42
N ASN A 743 -2.84 27.81 21.34
CA ASN A 743 -1.76 27.03 21.97
C ASN A 743 -1.20 25.89 21.08
N ILE A 744 -0.83 26.18 19.84
CA ILE A 744 -0.26 25.21 18.88
C ILE A 744 1.25 25.51 18.70
N PRO A 745 2.16 24.54 18.92
CA PRO A 745 3.61 24.79 18.83
C PRO A 745 4.08 25.36 17.48
N ALA A 746 3.54 24.85 16.36
CA ALA A 746 3.87 25.33 15.02
C ALA A 746 3.44 26.79 14.77
N VAL A 747 2.34 27.23 15.40
CA VAL A 747 1.86 28.62 15.31
C VAL A 747 2.79 29.55 16.07
N LYS A 748 3.27 29.14 17.24
CA LYS A 748 4.25 29.91 18.02
C LYS A 748 5.59 30.03 17.31
N ASP A 749 6.05 28.98 16.63
CA ASP A 749 7.30 29.00 15.86
C ASP A 749 7.19 29.91 14.63
N ASN A 750 6.14 29.73 13.82
CA ASN A 750 5.91 30.56 12.63
C ASN A 750 5.65 32.04 12.99
N ALA A 751 4.94 32.33 14.08
CA ALA A 751 4.72 33.70 14.55
C ALA A 751 6.01 34.32 15.08
N PHE A 752 6.89 33.55 15.71
CA PHE A 752 8.20 34.03 16.14
C PHE A 752 9.11 34.33 14.94
N ARG A 753 9.05 33.52 13.87
CA ARG A 753 9.73 33.80 12.59
C ARG A 753 9.20 35.09 11.94
N LEU A 754 7.88 35.30 11.94
CA LEU A 754 7.28 36.56 11.46
C LEU A 754 7.74 37.77 12.30
N ILE A 755 7.71 37.67 13.63
CA ILE A 755 8.20 38.73 14.54
C ILE A 755 9.67 39.04 14.27
N THR A 756 10.50 38.02 14.09
CA THR A 756 11.93 38.17 13.83
C THR A 756 12.16 38.89 12.51
N ALA A 757 11.47 38.48 11.44
CA ALA A 757 11.53 39.13 10.13
C ALA A 757 11.06 40.60 10.16
N LEU A 758 9.98 40.91 10.90
CA LEU A 758 9.47 42.28 11.04
C LEU A 758 10.43 43.19 11.80
N VAL A 759 11.04 42.67 12.87
CA VAL A 759 12.06 43.40 13.63
C VAL A 759 13.30 43.63 12.75
N GLU A 760 13.76 42.61 12.02
CA GLU A 760 14.87 42.73 11.07
C GLU A 760 14.59 43.79 10.00
N ALA A 761 13.37 43.81 9.43
CA ALA A 761 12.95 44.78 8.42
C ALA A 761 12.96 46.23 8.93
N GLU A 762 12.47 46.50 10.15
CA GLU A 762 12.50 47.86 10.72
C GLU A 762 13.92 48.34 11.04
N PHE A 763 14.78 47.45 11.54
CA PHE A 763 16.21 47.76 11.72
C PHE A 763 16.94 47.98 10.40
N ALA A 764 16.48 47.36 9.31
CA ALA A 764 17.03 47.56 7.98
C ALA A 764 16.63 48.91 7.37
N LYS A 765 15.40 49.39 7.60
CA LYS A 765 14.91 50.71 7.11
C LYS A 765 15.71 51.90 7.63
N LYS A 766 16.29 51.79 8.83
CA LYS A 766 17.16 52.83 9.42
C LYS A 766 18.47 53.05 8.64
N LYS A 767 18.93 52.07 7.84
CA LYS A 767 20.20 52.17 7.11
C LYS A 767 20.16 53.08 5.87
N THR A 768 18.98 53.56 5.47
CA THR A 768 18.80 54.36 4.25
C THR A 768 18.30 55.76 4.59
N SER A 769 19.20 56.65 5.03
CA SER A 769 18.93 58.09 5.11
C SER A 769 19.29 58.84 3.83
N ASP A 770 19.64 58.14 2.75
CA ASP A 770 19.61 58.67 1.38
C ASP A 770 18.77 57.72 0.52
N GLY A 771 17.61 58.19 0.10
CA GLY A 771 16.52 57.40 -0.48
C GLY A 771 16.76 56.87 -1.89
N THR A 772 17.70 55.94 -2.08
CA THR A 772 17.78 55.15 -3.33
C THR A 772 18.07 53.67 -3.12
N THR A 773 17.13 52.88 -3.66
CA THR A 773 17.02 51.41 -3.88
C THR A 773 16.48 50.50 -2.75
N PRO A 774 15.56 49.56 -3.09
CA PRO A 774 14.78 48.76 -2.15
C PRO A 774 15.53 47.51 -1.68
N LEU A 775 15.20 47.01 -0.49
CA LEU A 775 15.37 45.59 -0.16
C LEU A 775 14.47 44.79 -1.12
N VAL A 776 15.04 44.28 -2.21
CA VAL A 776 14.35 43.66 -3.34
C VAL A 776 13.63 42.37 -2.91
N ASP A 777 12.31 42.34 -3.16
CA ASP A 777 11.32 41.26 -3.39
C ASP A 777 11.38 39.91 -2.61
N ASP A 778 12.53 39.35 -2.27
CA ASP A 778 12.64 38.04 -1.61
C ASP A 778 12.21 38.07 -0.13
N HIS A 779 12.40 39.20 0.56
CA HIS A 779 12.04 39.32 1.97
C HIS A 779 10.53 39.51 2.18
N ASP A 780 9.89 40.32 1.33
CA ASP A 780 8.44 40.50 1.29
C ASP A 780 7.72 39.23 0.80
N TYR A 781 8.30 38.50 -0.16
CA TYR A 781 7.81 37.19 -0.59
C TYR A 781 7.91 36.15 0.54
N ALA A 782 9.04 36.09 1.26
CA ALA A 782 9.21 35.20 2.42
C ALA A 782 8.26 35.54 3.57
N MET A 783 8.03 36.83 3.87
CA MET A 783 7.06 37.25 4.88
C MET A 783 5.62 36.87 4.47
N LYS A 784 5.21 37.12 3.22
CA LYS A 784 3.91 36.71 2.70
C LYS A 784 3.73 35.18 2.73
N LEU A 785 4.78 34.41 2.49
CA LEU A 785 4.75 32.94 2.56
C LEU A 785 4.63 32.43 4.01
N ILE A 786 5.26 33.11 4.98
CA ILE A 786 5.13 32.81 6.41
C ILE A 786 3.74 33.20 6.92
N GLU A 787 3.22 34.37 6.52
CA GLU A 787 1.85 34.81 6.83
C GLU A 787 0.81 33.83 6.29
N LYS A 788 0.96 33.34 5.05
CA LYS A 788 0.06 32.33 4.48
C LYS A 788 -0.01 31.02 5.28
N LYS A 789 1.06 30.68 6.02
CA LYS A 789 1.12 29.53 6.95
C LYS A 789 0.53 29.84 8.34
N LEU A 790 0.29 31.12 8.66
CA LEU A 790 -0.32 31.59 9.90
C LEU A 790 -1.83 31.89 9.76
N ILE A 791 -2.35 31.97 8.53
CA ILE A 791 -3.77 32.24 8.22
C ILE A 791 -4.76 31.11 8.59
N PRO A 792 -4.41 29.79 8.59
CA PRO A 792 -5.38 28.80 9.07
C PRO A 792 -5.69 28.87 10.59
N PRO A 793 -4.71 29.20 11.49
CA PRO A 793 -4.95 29.24 12.94
C PRO A 793 -5.04 30.62 13.63
N LEU A 794 -4.72 31.76 12.99
CA LEU A 794 -4.82 33.11 13.57
C LEU A 794 -5.72 34.02 12.74
N THR A 795 -6.45 34.95 13.37
CA THR A 795 -7.28 35.92 12.64
C THR A 795 -6.44 37.07 12.04
N ASP A 796 -6.94 37.74 11.00
CA ASP A 796 -6.29 38.93 10.43
C ASP A 796 -6.05 40.03 11.49
N HIS A 797 -6.94 40.11 12.48
CA HIS A 797 -6.81 41.01 13.62
C HIS A 797 -5.60 40.63 14.50
N ASP A 798 -5.38 39.34 14.78
CA ASP A 798 -4.25 38.86 15.56
C ASP A 798 -2.91 39.11 14.83
N ILE A 799 -2.88 38.89 13.51
CA ILE A 799 -1.71 39.17 12.67
C ILE A 799 -1.40 40.67 12.68
N SER A 800 -2.42 41.53 12.54
CA SER A 800 -2.26 42.99 12.62
C SER A 800 -1.68 43.47 13.96
N ILE A 801 -2.05 42.83 15.08
CA ILE A 801 -1.50 43.17 16.41
C ILE A 801 -0.02 42.79 16.48
N ILE A 802 0.37 41.62 15.96
CA ILE A 802 1.77 41.19 15.91
C ILE A 802 2.62 42.19 15.12
N HIS A 803 2.15 42.61 13.94
CA HIS A 803 2.78 43.63 13.11
C HIS A 803 2.97 44.96 13.85
N GLN A 804 1.89 45.47 14.44
CA GLN A 804 1.90 46.77 15.12
C GLN A 804 2.93 46.81 16.26
N TRP A 805 2.96 45.77 17.10
CA TRP A 805 3.82 45.76 18.28
C TRP A 805 5.26 45.37 17.96
N ALA A 806 5.50 44.47 17.01
CA ALA A 806 6.85 44.18 16.51
C ALA A 806 7.51 45.45 15.96
N LYS A 807 6.77 46.20 15.13
CA LYS A 807 7.24 47.47 14.56
C LYS A 807 7.47 48.54 15.64
N LYS A 808 6.50 48.78 16.51
CA LYS A 808 6.58 49.82 17.54
C LYS A 808 7.75 49.57 18.51
N ILE A 809 7.91 48.35 19.00
CA ILE A 809 9.00 48.01 19.93
C ILE A 809 10.36 48.10 19.23
N ALA A 810 10.47 47.68 17.96
CA ALA A 810 11.68 47.85 17.17
C ALA A 810 12.05 49.32 16.98
N GLN A 811 11.09 50.17 16.60
CA GLN A 811 11.30 51.61 16.38
C GLN A 811 11.70 52.36 17.65
N GLU A 812 11.05 52.07 18.78
CA GLU A 812 11.43 52.68 20.07
C GLU A 812 12.80 52.19 20.55
N SER A 813 13.14 50.92 20.34
CA SER A 813 14.49 50.39 20.62
C SER A 813 15.56 51.05 19.75
N ILE A 814 15.22 51.35 18.49
CA ILE A 814 16.08 52.08 17.54
C ILE A 814 16.32 53.52 18.01
N LYS A 815 15.29 54.22 18.49
CA LYS A 815 15.39 55.60 19.01
C LYS A 815 16.19 55.66 20.31
N LEU A 816 16.00 54.69 21.21
CA LEU A 816 16.73 54.61 22.48
C LEU A 816 18.25 54.50 22.27
N HIS A 817 18.66 53.82 21.19
CA HIS A 817 20.06 53.67 20.80
C HIS A 817 20.70 54.98 20.29
N GLU A 818 19.92 55.98 19.87
CA GLU A 818 20.43 57.25 19.30
C GLU A 818 20.60 58.37 20.33
N ASN A 819 20.28 58.14 21.60
CA ASN A 819 20.29 59.18 22.63
C ASN A 819 21.74 59.49 23.11
N PRO A 820 22.25 60.73 22.94
CA PRO A 820 23.67 61.05 23.18
C PRO A 820 24.07 61.23 24.66
N MET A 821 23.18 60.99 25.63
CA MET A 821 23.48 61.16 27.05
C MET A 821 23.47 59.81 27.79
N GLY A 822 24.63 59.44 28.35
CA GLY A 822 24.79 58.20 29.10
C GLY A 822 26.17 58.07 29.75
N ILE A 823 26.25 57.18 30.74
CA ILE A 823 27.40 56.95 31.64
C ILE A 823 28.71 56.78 30.85
N GLY A 824 29.71 57.62 31.17
CA GLY A 824 31.08 57.52 30.63
C GLY A 824 31.60 58.76 29.90
N TYR A 825 30.89 59.88 29.93
CA TYR A 825 31.29 61.12 29.25
C TYR A 825 32.13 62.06 30.13
N ILE A 826 32.84 63.00 29.49
CA ILE A 826 33.80 63.93 30.13
C ILE A 826 33.19 64.76 31.27
N VAL A 827 31.89 65.06 31.20
CA VAL A 827 31.17 65.85 32.23
C VAL A 827 31.00 65.06 33.54
N ASP A 828 30.72 63.75 33.49
CA ASP A 828 30.56 62.90 34.68
C ASP A 828 31.86 62.75 35.47
N ARG A 829 32.99 62.70 34.74
CA ARG A 829 34.34 62.68 35.31
C ARG A 829 34.75 64.03 35.92
N SER A 830 34.15 65.13 35.47
CA SER A 830 34.39 66.48 36.01
C SER A 830 33.58 66.79 37.28
N LEU A 831 32.44 66.11 37.47
CA LEU A 831 31.55 66.28 38.62
C LEU A 831 31.72 65.19 39.70
N GLY A 832 32.52 64.15 39.45
CA GLY A 832 32.83 63.08 40.40
C GLY A 832 31.71 62.05 40.61
N THR A 833 30.73 62.01 39.71
CA THR A 833 29.56 61.11 39.78
C THR A 833 29.86 59.71 39.24
N ASP A 834 31.02 59.50 38.61
CA ASP A 834 31.54 58.22 38.13
C ASP A 834 31.96 57.25 39.27
N LYS A 835 32.00 57.72 40.53
CA LYS A 835 32.45 56.94 41.70
C LYS A 835 31.35 56.36 42.58
N HIS A 836 30.08 56.69 42.32
CA HIS A 836 28.95 56.23 43.14
C HIS A 836 27.75 55.89 42.25
N VAL A 837 27.60 54.61 41.90
CA VAL A 837 26.48 54.13 41.07
C VAL A 837 25.18 54.17 41.86
N PHE A 838 24.10 54.74 41.30
CA PHE A 838 22.74 54.26 41.53
C PHE A 838 21.86 54.43 40.29
N SER A 839 21.07 53.40 40.00
CA SER A 839 20.15 53.33 38.86
C SER A 839 18.87 54.11 39.09
N ILE A 840 18.35 54.73 38.03
CA ILE A 840 17.06 55.41 38.01
C ILE A 840 16.04 54.50 37.28
N LEU A 841 14.84 54.34 37.86
CA LEU A 841 13.69 53.71 37.21
C LEU A 841 12.55 54.74 37.13
N GLY A 842 12.31 55.29 35.94
CA GLY A 842 11.20 56.21 35.66
C GLY A 842 11.13 56.64 34.19
N PRO A 843 9.92 56.88 33.63
CA PRO A 843 9.75 57.24 32.23
C PRO A 843 10.25 58.66 31.93
N HIS A 844 11.05 58.77 30.87
CA HIS A 844 11.75 59.97 30.46
C HIS A 844 10.83 60.85 29.60
N LEU A 845 10.16 61.84 30.19
CA LEU A 845 9.47 62.91 29.47
C LEU A 845 9.97 64.24 30.05
N GLY A 846 10.99 64.83 29.43
CA GLY A 846 11.68 66.01 29.96
C GLY A 846 10.72 67.18 30.16
N HIS A 847 10.58 67.64 31.40
CA HIS A 847 11.20 68.84 31.98
C HIS A 847 10.81 68.83 33.48
N TYR A 848 11.80 68.95 34.38
CA TYR A 848 11.74 68.74 35.84
C TYR A 848 11.77 67.27 36.31
N TYR A 849 12.78 66.95 37.12
CA TYR A 849 12.82 65.72 37.93
C TYR A 849 11.62 65.73 38.88
N GLY A 850 10.70 64.77 38.74
CA GLY A 850 9.50 64.66 39.56
C GLY A 850 9.78 64.12 40.98
N ASP A 851 8.99 64.63 41.93
CA ASP A 851 9.19 64.66 43.39
C ASP A 851 8.92 63.35 44.17
N ILE A 852 9.20 62.17 43.61
CA ILE A 852 9.00 60.92 44.37
C ILE A 852 10.31 60.13 44.46
N ILE A 853 10.93 60.24 45.64
CA ILE A 853 12.02 59.38 46.09
C ILE A 853 11.40 58.26 46.94
N ILE A 854 11.54 57.01 46.51
CA ILE A 854 11.23 55.85 47.36
C ILE A 854 12.55 55.25 47.82
N VAL A 855 12.85 55.42 49.11
CA VAL A 855 14.02 54.85 49.78
C VAL A 855 13.60 53.56 50.48
N PHE A 856 14.16 52.43 50.06
CA PHE A 856 13.98 51.17 50.77
C PHE A 856 15.04 51.00 51.85
N LYS A 857 14.65 50.45 53.00
CA LYS A 857 15.61 49.98 54.00
C LYS A 857 16.43 48.83 53.43
N LYS A 858 17.70 48.77 53.83
CA LYS A 858 18.65 47.73 53.39
C LYS A 858 18.07 46.33 53.59
N GLU A 859 17.43 46.08 54.73
CA GLU A 859 16.84 44.77 55.04
C GLU A 859 15.74 44.33 54.05
N ILE A 860 14.97 45.28 53.49
CA ILE A 860 13.88 44.99 52.53
C ILE A 860 14.45 44.63 51.15
N MET A 861 15.56 45.27 50.75
CA MET A 861 16.23 44.97 49.48
C MET A 861 16.90 43.58 49.44
N PHE A 862 17.26 43.04 50.61
CA PHE A 862 17.88 41.72 50.74
C PHE A 862 16.89 40.64 51.20
N HIS A 863 15.58 40.95 51.26
CA HIS A 863 14.56 39.97 51.63
C HIS A 863 14.32 38.98 50.47
N PRO A 864 14.29 37.66 50.71
CA PRO A 864 14.22 36.64 49.65
C PRO A 864 12.93 36.67 48.82
N ASP A 865 11.86 37.28 49.34
CA ASP A 865 10.59 37.47 48.63
C ASP A 865 10.47 38.82 47.89
N ALA A 866 11.50 39.68 47.93
CA ALA A 866 11.51 40.93 47.18
C ALA A 866 12.00 40.72 45.75
N ASN A 867 11.14 40.94 44.76
CA ASN A 867 11.46 40.73 43.34
C ASN A 867 11.38 42.05 42.56
N PHE A 868 12.52 42.74 42.41
CA PHE A 868 12.65 43.94 41.59
C PHE A 868 13.14 43.55 40.18
N SER A 869 12.39 43.92 39.13
CA SER A 869 12.76 43.61 37.75
C SER A 869 13.99 44.40 37.31
N ILE A 870 15.02 43.68 36.86
CA ILE A 870 16.29 44.23 36.38
C ILE A 870 16.11 44.92 35.01
N GLN A 871 15.94 46.25 35.02
CA GLN A 871 16.63 47.12 34.05
C GLN A 871 17.55 48.05 34.83
N ALA A 872 18.57 47.47 35.46
CA ALA A 872 19.72 48.18 35.99
C ALA A 872 20.72 47.15 36.53
N GLY A 873 21.98 47.22 36.11
CA GLY A 873 23.07 46.46 36.73
C GLY A 873 23.77 45.49 35.79
N THR A 874 24.96 45.90 35.38
CA THR A 874 26.06 45.13 34.81
C THR A 874 26.35 43.81 35.55
N SER A 875 26.61 42.74 34.80
CA SER A 875 27.33 41.53 35.24
C SER A 875 28.79 41.64 34.77
N PHE A 876 29.88 41.19 35.42
CA PHE A 876 30.14 40.08 36.34
C PHE A 876 31.50 40.34 37.02
N GLY A 877 31.71 39.88 38.26
CA GLY A 877 33.03 39.86 38.90
C GLY A 877 33.83 38.59 38.56
N PRO A 878 35.17 38.63 38.48
CA PRO A 878 35.97 37.41 38.39
C PRO A 878 37.02 37.32 39.52
N SER A 879 36.70 36.61 40.61
CA SER A 879 37.67 35.80 41.36
C SER A 879 37.02 35.16 42.59
N GLY A 880 37.09 33.82 42.67
CA GLY A 880 37.15 33.14 43.97
C GLY A 880 36.02 32.15 44.24
N ASN A 881 36.24 30.90 43.88
CA ASN A 881 35.62 29.75 44.54
C ASN A 881 35.81 29.84 46.07
N ALA A 882 34.75 29.64 46.86
CA ALA A 882 34.81 28.86 48.10
C ALA A 882 33.41 28.61 48.72
N TYR A 883 33.01 27.33 48.73
CA TYR A 883 32.36 26.62 49.84
C TYR A 883 31.06 27.13 50.48
N LYS A 884 30.01 26.33 50.26
CA LYS A 884 29.28 25.49 51.25
C LYS A 884 28.70 26.09 52.55
N ARG A 885 27.50 25.57 52.82
CA ARG A 885 26.69 25.51 54.06
C ARG A 885 25.97 26.83 54.35
N SER A 886 24.65 26.86 54.49
CA SER A 886 23.65 25.83 54.81
C SER A 886 22.31 26.24 54.22
#